data_AF-A0A968X8A5-F1
#
_entry.id   AF-A0A968X8A5-F1
#
_cell.length_a   1.000
_cell.length_b   1.000
_cell.length_c   1.000
_cell.angle_alpha   90.00
_cell.angle_beta   90.00
_cell.angle_gamma   90.00
#
_symmetry.space_group_name_H-M   'P 1'
#
loop_
_entity.id
_entity.type
_entity.pdbx_description
1 polymer ?
#
loop_
_entity_poly.entity_id
_entity_poly.type
_entity_poly.pdbx_seq_one_letter_code
_entity_poly.pdbx_strand_id
1 'polypeptide(L)'
;HAPREHPPAPHPNATPGAAHAAATSAPGESGPSTLEQVSNAVLPREDLSDLAVRYKGLSEEQTQVTCSTTATEFEIGATRAFTLSNQDTDTQFQITARLEYKTEHVYMWVETEPTRIRLNARNLRSAADEFESGIYQTNRAFFGSEAQPGVDCDPRLYVLHASGIGLSVGGYFSSPDGFPRAVRSDSNEAEMFVMHAAPGYNGSDPGSTSYMSTMAHEFQHMISYNNTHAGNLWLEEGAAQLSERLNGYADSIGTTFDFASAPETQLNTWSESSAGENSAHYGAGYLFWSYFYDRFGEDVTKKLAQNKERDIGAFMKVLADEGVTNPDTNAAFSFEEIFADFAIANFMNQTKIEETGNRYNYASIDLPVMTTRGSFSNVDYPLDSSETLNQFGTHYYELKGESEVELSFTGSTVVPLLPMDDADVQSAGKFWYSMRADASNPRLTRKLDLSALNAGDKATLKFKAWYRFEKDYDYGYASVSEDGGTTWTLLKTTSCTTENPQNANLGCGWNGPSNPTGDTNQPQWTDEEADLSDYSGKTVLLRFEAVSDAGVNREGMAIDDLEIPEIEFKDSADDDNAWQAEGFVRVDNLMPQGWQVQLIVENKDGSRKLERVALTDGAGSTRIDFSGDVERVVLAVSPTTQVTTEQGSYQLQVK
;
A
#
# COMPACT_ATOMS: atom_id res chain seq x y z
N HIS A 1 43.85 -3.88 1.69
CA HIS A 1 43.95 -2.47 2.14
C HIS A 1 43.54 -1.58 0.99
N ALA A 2 42.26 -1.21 0.99
CA ALA A 2 41.61 -0.22 0.14
C ALA A 2 40.75 0.64 1.09
N PRO A 3 40.53 1.94 0.80
CA PRO A 3 40.21 2.94 1.81
C PRO A 3 38.76 2.86 2.28
N ARG A 4 38.55 3.16 3.57
CA ARG A 4 37.24 3.40 4.19
C ARG A 4 36.70 4.72 3.64
N GLU A 5 35.56 4.67 2.94
CA GLU A 5 34.77 5.86 2.67
C GLU A 5 33.96 6.23 3.92
N HIS A 6 33.96 7.51 4.23
CA HIS A 6 33.23 8.10 5.36
C HIS A 6 31.73 8.12 5.07
N PRO A 7 30.87 8.05 6.10
CA PRO A 7 29.43 8.22 5.93
C PRO A 7 29.13 9.62 5.35
N PRO A 8 28.10 9.76 4.49
CA PRO A 8 27.74 11.04 3.91
C PRO A 8 27.28 12.00 5.02
N ALA A 9 27.71 13.26 4.90
CA ALA A 9 27.28 14.37 5.75
C ALA A 9 25.78 14.64 5.57
N PRO A 10 25.08 15.16 6.60
CA PRO A 10 23.66 15.50 6.50
C PRO A 10 23.42 16.52 5.39
N HIS A 11 22.39 16.27 4.57
CA HIS A 11 21.95 17.17 3.51
C HIS A 11 21.66 18.57 4.06
N PRO A 12 22.07 19.64 3.36
CA PRO A 12 21.79 21.00 3.78
C PRO A 12 20.30 21.32 3.60
N ASN A 13 19.68 21.79 4.68
CA ASN A 13 18.39 22.48 4.79
C ASN A 13 17.61 22.65 3.48
N ALA A 14 16.52 21.90 3.35
CA ALA A 14 15.38 22.32 2.55
C ALA A 14 14.93 23.70 3.06
N THR A 15 14.79 24.65 2.14
CA THR A 15 14.23 25.97 2.41
C THR A 15 12.84 25.78 3.05
N PRO A 16 12.50 26.46 4.15
CA PRO A 16 11.16 26.36 4.72
C PRO A 16 10.15 26.80 3.67
N GLY A 17 9.34 25.87 3.17
CA GLY A 17 8.08 26.21 2.50
C GLY A 17 7.28 27.06 3.46
N ALA A 18 6.75 28.19 2.97
CA ALA A 18 6.01 29.12 3.79
C ALA A 18 4.90 28.38 4.53
N ALA A 19 4.91 28.46 5.87
CA ALA A 19 3.84 27.95 6.72
C ALA A 19 2.49 28.41 6.16
N HIS A 20 1.65 27.44 5.76
CA HIS A 20 0.33 27.71 5.24
C HIS A 20 -0.48 28.48 6.29
N ALA A 21 -0.81 29.73 5.96
CA ALA A 21 -1.79 30.48 6.74
C ALA A 21 -3.13 29.75 6.62
N ALA A 22 -3.74 29.47 7.77
CA ALA A 22 -5.03 28.79 7.88
C ALA A 22 -6.06 29.36 6.90
N ALA A 23 -6.40 28.59 5.86
CA ALA A 23 -7.50 28.89 4.98
C ALA A 23 -8.81 28.49 5.68
N THR A 24 -9.53 29.48 6.21
CA THR A 24 -10.90 29.29 6.66
C THR A 24 -11.83 29.31 5.44
N SER A 25 -12.24 28.15 4.92
CA SER A 25 -13.38 28.06 4.01
C SER A 25 -14.67 27.82 4.82
N ALA A 26 -15.70 28.60 4.52
CA ALA A 26 -17.01 28.54 5.17
C ALA A 26 -17.82 27.32 4.66
N PRO A 27 -18.73 26.76 5.48
CA PRO A 27 -19.49 25.57 5.11
C PRO A 27 -20.58 25.93 4.09
N GLY A 28 -20.45 25.40 2.88
CA GLY A 28 -21.42 25.61 1.83
C GLY A 28 -21.34 24.55 0.76
N GLU A 29 -21.90 23.36 1.02
CA GLU A 29 -22.71 22.60 0.07
C GLU A 29 -23.32 21.36 0.73
N SER A 30 -24.54 20.99 0.32
CA SER A 30 -25.37 19.94 0.92
C SER A 30 -25.02 18.51 0.43
N GLY A 31 -23.75 18.25 0.15
CA GLY A 31 -23.24 16.94 -0.26
C GLY A 31 -22.35 16.30 0.82
N PRO A 32 -22.06 14.99 0.72
CA PRO A 32 -21.09 14.34 1.60
C PRO A 32 -19.72 15.00 1.45
N SER A 33 -19.05 15.24 2.58
CA SER A 33 -17.69 15.81 2.59
C SER A 33 -16.71 14.93 1.80
N THR A 34 -15.58 15.50 1.35
CA THR A 34 -14.50 14.72 0.70
C THR A 34 -14.12 13.50 1.54
N LEU A 35 -13.96 13.67 2.87
CA LEU A 35 -13.68 12.56 3.78
C LEU A 35 -14.76 11.47 3.77
N GLU A 36 -16.02 11.86 3.78
CA GLU A 36 -17.15 10.91 3.75
C GLU A 36 -17.20 10.13 2.44
N GLN A 37 -16.90 10.79 1.30
CA GLN A 37 -16.86 10.11 0.01
C GLN A 37 -15.72 9.10 -0.06
N VAL A 38 -14.49 9.50 0.30
CA VAL A 38 -13.33 8.60 0.24
C VAL A 38 -13.47 7.44 1.24
N SER A 39 -13.95 7.71 2.46
CA SER A 39 -14.05 6.68 3.51
C SER A 39 -15.15 5.63 3.24
N ASN A 40 -16.18 5.98 2.47
CA ASN A 40 -17.29 5.08 2.15
C ASN A 40 -17.16 4.43 0.77
N ALA A 41 -16.15 4.81 -0.01
CA ALA A 41 -15.94 4.24 -1.33
C ALA A 41 -15.56 2.76 -1.21
N VAL A 42 -16.28 1.92 -1.94
CA VAL A 42 -15.93 0.51 -2.10
C VAL A 42 -15.21 0.37 -3.41
N LEU A 43 -13.95 -0.03 -3.33
CA LEU A 43 -13.10 -0.21 -4.49
C LEU A 43 -13.40 -1.57 -5.13
N PRO A 44 -13.71 -1.62 -6.43
CA PRO A 44 -13.87 -2.88 -7.12
C PRO A 44 -12.49 -3.55 -7.28
N ARG A 45 -12.43 -4.87 -7.05
CA ARG A 45 -11.22 -5.67 -7.28
C ARG A 45 -10.87 -5.77 -8.76
N GLU A 46 -9.57 -5.77 -9.04
CA GLU A 46 -9.02 -6.11 -10.35
C GLU A 46 -9.23 -7.60 -10.67
N ASP A 47 -9.71 -7.86 -11.88
CA ASP A 47 -9.93 -9.20 -12.40
C ASP A 47 -9.40 -9.28 -13.84
N LEU A 48 -8.22 -9.87 -14.00
CA LEU A 48 -7.57 -10.05 -15.30
C LEU A 48 -8.44 -10.85 -16.29
N SER A 49 -9.29 -11.77 -15.82
CA SER A 49 -10.20 -12.53 -16.67
C SER A 49 -11.31 -11.63 -17.22
N ASP A 50 -11.91 -10.80 -16.38
CA ASP A 50 -12.89 -9.79 -16.80
C ASP A 50 -12.27 -8.78 -17.78
N LEU A 51 -11.07 -8.28 -17.48
CA LEU A 51 -10.35 -7.36 -18.35
C LEU A 51 -10.06 -7.99 -19.73
N ALA A 52 -9.70 -9.28 -19.77
CA ALA A 52 -9.48 -10.00 -21.02
C ALA A 52 -10.77 -10.19 -21.83
N VAL A 53 -11.93 -10.40 -21.19
CA VAL A 53 -13.22 -10.41 -21.88
C VAL A 53 -13.53 -9.02 -22.46
N ARG A 54 -13.43 -7.98 -21.63
CA ARG A 54 -13.81 -6.62 -22.02
C ARG A 54 -12.93 -6.01 -23.11
N TYR A 55 -11.62 -6.25 -23.08
CA TYR A 55 -10.66 -5.54 -23.94
C TYR A 55 -9.92 -6.43 -24.94
N LYS A 56 -9.79 -7.74 -24.68
CA LYS A 56 -9.04 -8.65 -25.57
C LYS A 56 -9.95 -9.54 -26.43
N GLY A 57 -11.28 -9.45 -26.25
CA GLY A 57 -12.26 -10.19 -27.05
C GLY A 57 -12.29 -11.69 -26.73
N LEU A 58 -11.84 -12.09 -25.53
CA LEU A 58 -11.98 -13.45 -25.06
C LEU A 58 -13.42 -13.72 -24.61
N SER A 59 -13.84 -14.98 -24.72
CA SER A 59 -15.05 -15.45 -24.04
C SER A 59 -14.75 -15.82 -22.59
N GLU A 60 -15.77 -15.79 -21.71
CA GLU A 60 -15.66 -16.23 -20.32
C GLU A 60 -15.10 -17.66 -20.18
N GLU A 61 -15.45 -18.56 -21.10
CA GLU A 61 -14.94 -19.94 -21.11
C GLU A 61 -13.41 -19.99 -21.34
N GLN A 62 -12.86 -19.05 -22.11
CA GLN A 62 -11.42 -18.99 -22.39
C GLN A 62 -10.61 -18.39 -21.24
N THR A 63 -11.25 -17.64 -20.34
CA THR A 63 -10.59 -16.99 -19.21
C THR A 63 -10.67 -17.83 -17.94
N GLN A 64 -11.62 -18.75 -17.84
CA GLN A 64 -11.80 -19.60 -16.67
C GLN A 64 -10.95 -20.88 -16.69
N VAL A 65 -10.49 -21.27 -15.50
CA VAL A 65 -9.83 -22.56 -15.25
C VAL A 65 -10.90 -23.63 -15.06
N THR A 66 -10.87 -24.69 -15.88
CA THR A 66 -11.81 -25.81 -15.76
C THR A 66 -11.08 -27.16 -15.61
N CYS A 67 -11.03 -27.64 -14.38
CA CYS A 67 -10.36 -28.91 -14.05
C CYS A 67 -11.29 -30.12 -14.22
N SER A 68 -11.42 -30.60 -15.46
CA SER A 68 -12.17 -31.84 -15.75
C SER A 68 -11.42 -33.11 -15.30
N THR A 69 -10.09 -33.04 -15.20
CA THR A 69 -9.20 -34.09 -14.69
C THR A 69 -8.03 -33.46 -13.94
N THR A 70 -7.52 -34.11 -12.90
CA THR A 70 -6.28 -33.70 -12.23
C THR A 70 -5.10 -33.73 -13.20
N ALA A 71 -4.19 -32.76 -13.06
CA ALA A 71 -2.96 -32.71 -13.84
C ALA A 71 -2.14 -34.01 -13.73
N THR A 72 -1.37 -34.30 -14.78
CA THR A 72 -0.38 -35.38 -14.70
C THR A 72 0.82 -34.86 -13.92
N GLU A 73 1.14 -35.54 -12.83
CA GLU A 73 2.26 -35.20 -11.95
C GLU A 73 3.60 -35.18 -12.72
N PHE A 74 4.43 -34.18 -12.46
CA PHE A 74 5.78 -34.10 -13.03
C PHE A 74 6.73 -35.09 -12.35
N GLU A 75 7.52 -35.80 -13.15
CA GLU A 75 8.57 -36.68 -12.63
C GLU A 75 9.86 -35.91 -12.31
N ILE A 76 10.58 -36.34 -11.26
CA ILE A 76 11.87 -35.75 -10.90
C ILE A 76 12.80 -35.82 -12.12
N GLY A 77 13.32 -34.66 -12.50
CA GLY A 77 14.16 -34.47 -13.67
C GLY A 77 13.46 -33.97 -14.92
N ALA A 78 12.13 -33.76 -14.88
CA ALA A 78 11.42 -32.98 -15.86
C ALA A 78 12.03 -31.57 -15.99
N THR A 79 11.96 -31.00 -17.17
CA THR A 79 12.41 -29.62 -17.45
C THR A 79 11.26 -28.80 -18.01
N ARG A 80 11.14 -27.55 -17.57
CA ARG A 80 10.10 -26.61 -17.99
C ARG A 80 10.71 -25.21 -18.18
N ALA A 81 10.19 -24.47 -19.15
CA ALA A 81 10.51 -23.06 -19.34
C ALA A 81 9.59 -22.20 -18.48
N PHE A 82 10.15 -21.14 -17.90
CA PHE A 82 9.44 -20.17 -17.07
C PHE A 82 9.74 -18.75 -17.56
N THR A 83 8.74 -17.88 -17.50
CA THR A 83 8.88 -16.44 -17.72
C THR A 83 8.89 -15.75 -16.36
N LEU A 84 9.84 -14.86 -16.12
CA LEU A 84 10.04 -14.18 -14.83
C LEU A 84 10.26 -12.69 -15.05
N SER A 85 9.97 -11.88 -14.05
CA SER A 85 10.34 -10.45 -14.01
C SER A 85 11.54 -10.23 -13.08
N ASN A 86 12.43 -9.32 -13.47
CA ASN A 86 13.50 -8.80 -12.62
C ASN A 86 12.99 -7.59 -11.84
N GLN A 87 12.90 -7.72 -10.51
CA GLN A 87 12.29 -6.74 -9.60
C GLN A 87 13.13 -5.47 -9.38
N ASP A 88 14.36 -5.40 -9.90
CA ASP A 88 15.18 -4.17 -9.84
C ASP A 88 15.07 -3.33 -11.12
N THR A 89 14.66 -3.95 -12.24
CA THR A 89 14.75 -3.35 -13.58
C THR A 89 13.44 -3.37 -14.35
N ASP A 90 12.41 -4.02 -13.81
CA ASP A 90 11.11 -4.20 -14.45
C ASP A 90 11.24 -4.77 -15.87
N THR A 91 12.06 -5.82 -16.01
CA THR A 91 12.24 -6.52 -17.28
C THR A 91 11.88 -7.99 -17.19
N GLN A 92 11.10 -8.46 -18.17
CA GLN A 92 10.79 -9.88 -18.31
C GLN A 92 11.94 -10.65 -18.98
N PHE A 93 12.18 -11.87 -18.50
CA PHE A 93 13.15 -12.80 -19.05
C PHE A 93 12.65 -14.24 -18.95
N GLN A 94 13.29 -15.15 -19.68
CA GLN A 94 12.95 -16.57 -19.65
C GLN A 94 14.10 -17.40 -19.13
N ILE A 95 13.75 -18.44 -18.38
CA ILE A 95 14.67 -19.46 -17.89
C ILE A 95 14.15 -20.86 -18.21
N THR A 96 15.03 -21.85 -18.18
CA THR A 96 14.64 -23.26 -18.12
C THR A 96 15.08 -23.84 -16.79
N ALA A 97 14.15 -24.46 -16.06
CA ALA A 97 14.42 -25.10 -14.78
C ALA A 97 14.13 -26.60 -14.83
N ARG A 98 14.81 -27.35 -13.96
CA ARG A 98 14.65 -28.79 -13.78
C ARG A 98 14.02 -29.07 -12.43
N LEU A 99 13.05 -30.00 -12.38
CA LEU A 99 12.45 -30.47 -11.15
C LEU A 99 13.45 -31.34 -10.38
N GLU A 100 13.92 -30.86 -9.22
CA GLU A 100 14.93 -31.54 -8.41
C GLU A 100 14.33 -32.38 -7.28
N TYR A 101 13.18 -31.97 -6.74
CA TYR A 101 12.47 -32.66 -5.66
C TYR A 101 10.98 -32.31 -5.63
N LYS A 102 10.16 -33.15 -5.00
CA LYS A 102 8.72 -32.93 -4.83
C LYS A 102 8.21 -33.56 -3.55
N THR A 103 7.19 -32.97 -2.95
CA THR A 103 6.43 -33.50 -1.80
C THR A 103 4.98 -33.76 -2.22
N GLU A 104 4.06 -33.87 -1.25
CA GLU A 104 2.63 -33.92 -1.54
C GLU A 104 2.11 -32.59 -2.10
N HIS A 105 2.61 -31.45 -1.58
CA HIS A 105 2.12 -30.12 -1.93
C HIS A 105 3.09 -29.23 -2.71
N VAL A 106 4.38 -29.58 -2.87
CA VAL A 106 5.32 -28.72 -3.63
C VAL A 106 6.17 -29.43 -4.66
N TYR A 107 6.50 -28.70 -5.72
CA TYR A 107 7.56 -28.98 -6.67
C TYR A 107 8.72 -28.00 -6.48
N MET A 108 9.95 -28.51 -6.33
CA MET A 108 11.17 -27.72 -6.20
C MET A 108 11.90 -27.65 -7.54
N TRP A 109 11.67 -26.59 -8.31
CA TRP A 109 12.30 -26.34 -9.61
C TRP A 109 13.58 -25.53 -9.44
N VAL A 110 14.64 -25.88 -10.17
CA VAL A 110 15.93 -25.18 -10.10
C VAL A 110 16.41 -24.81 -11.49
N GLU A 111 16.76 -23.54 -11.69
CA GLU A 111 17.28 -23.01 -12.95
C GLU A 111 18.48 -23.83 -13.47
N THR A 112 18.40 -24.18 -14.75
CA THR A 112 19.45 -24.87 -15.51
C THR A 112 20.02 -24.03 -16.64
N GLU A 113 19.21 -23.14 -17.23
CA GLU A 113 19.58 -22.19 -18.27
C GLU A 113 18.83 -20.86 -18.05
N PRO A 114 19.45 -19.69 -18.33
CA PRO A 114 20.80 -19.52 -18.87
C PRO A 114 21.91 -19.75 -17.84
N THR A 115 21.61 -19.66 -16.55
CA THR A 115 22.57 -19.84 -15.47
C THR A 115 22.34 -21.20 -14.81
N ARG A 116 23.36 -22.07 -14.86
CA ARG A 116 23.27 -23.37 -14.20
C ARG A 116 23.46 -23.23 -12.69
N ILE A 117 22.37 -23.16 -11.94
CA ILE A 117 22.38 -23.09 -10.48
C ILE A 117 22.71 -24.47 -9.88
N ARG A 118 23.41 -24.47 -8.74
CA ARG A 118 23.72 -25.69 -7.97
C ARG A 118 23.42 -25.46 -6.51
N LEU A 119 22.21 -25.85 -6.10
CA LEU A 119 21.82 -25.88 -4.69
C LEU A 119 22.30 -27.18 -4.03
N ASN A 120 22.51 -27.16 -2.72
CA ASN A 120 22.80 -28.37 -1.97
C ASN A 120 21.55 -29.26 -1.93
N ALA A 121 21.61 -30.42 -2.58
CA ALA A 121 20.47 -31.31 -2.74
C ALA A 121 19.90 -31.85 -1.40
N ARG A 122 20.72 -31.93 -0.34
CA ARG A 122 20.23 -32.31 0.99
C ARG A 122 19.44 -31.16 1.61
N ASN A 123 19.96 -29.94 1.52
CA ASN A 123 19.30 -28.75 2.05
C ASN A 123 17.98 -28.51 1.31
N LEU A 124 17.97 -28.60 -0.03
CA LEU A 124 16.74 -28.43 -0.83
C LEU A 124 15.64 -29.42 -0.45
N ARG A 125 15.99 -30.69 -0.21
CA ARG A 125 15.03 -31.70 0.28
C ARG A 125 14.54 -31.39 1.67
N SER A 126 15.45 -31.02 2.57
CA SER A 126 15.10 -30.68 3.96
C SER A 126 14.16 -29.47 4.01
N ALA A 127 14.42 -28.45 3.18
CA ALA A 127 13.58 -27.27 3.06
C ALA A 127 12.16 -27.61 2.57
N ALA A 128 12.05 -28.45 1.54
CA ALA A 128 10.75 -28.89 1.05
C ALA A 128 9.98 -29.74 2.07
N ASP A 129 10.66 -30.63 2.79
CA ASP A 129 10.05 -31.44 3.84
C ASP A 129 9.63 -30.57 5.06
N GLU A 130 10.41 -29.52 5.38
CA GLU A 130 10.09 -28.53 6.42
C GLU A 130 8.91 -27.63 6.00
N PHE A 131 8.84 -27.23 4.72
CA PHE A 131 7.68 -26.55 4.18
C PHE A 131 6.41 -27.40 4.36
N GLU A 132 6.47 -28.65 3.91
CA GLU A 132 5.35 -29.60 3.94
C GLU A 132 4.82 -29.85 5.38
N SER A 133 5.73 -30.05 6.34
CA SER A 133 5.39 -30.40 7.72
C SER A 133 5.18 -29.19 8.65
N GLY A 134 5.61 -28.00 8.24
CA GLY A 134 5.59 -26.76 9.04
C GLY A 134 4.87 -25.63 8.32
N ILE A 135 5.58 -24.88 7.47
CA ILE A 135 5.10 -23.64 6.84
C ILE A 135 3.72 -23.81 6.18
N TYR A 136 3.55 -24.89 5.41
CA TYR A 136 2.30 -25.17 4.72
C TYR A 136 1.11 -25.24 5.69
N GLN A 137 1.31 -25.91 6.84
CA GLN A 137 0.26 -26.08 7.85
C GLN A 137 0.02 -24.79 8.65
N THR A 138 1.09 -24.13 9.11
CA THR A 138 1.01 -22.91 9.91
C THR A 138 0.34 -21.79 9.14
N ASN A 139 0.79 -21.52 7.92
CA ASN A 139 0.24 -20.43 7.12
C ASN A 139 -1.22 -20.71 6.76
N ARG A 140 -1.57 -21.94 6.38
CA ARG A 140 -2.97 -22.26 6.08
C ARG A 140 -3.87 -22.14 7.31
N ALA A 141 -3.41 -22.60 8.47
CA ALA A 141 -4.17 -22.49 9.71
C ALA A 141 -4.42 -21.03 10.15
N PHE A 142 -3.51 -20.12 9.79
CA PHE A 142 -3.60 -18.72 10.18
C PHE A 142 -4.26 -17.84 9.13
N PHE A 143 -3.89 -17.96 7.85
CA PHE A 143 -4.26 -17.04 6.78
C PHE A 143 -5.32 -17.60 5.80
N GLY A 144 -5.55 -18.92 5.77
CA GLY A 144 -6.57 -19.54 4.90
C GLY A 144 -6.00 -20.59 3.95
N SER A 145 -6.31 -20.53 2.66
CA SER A 145 -5.74 -21.44 1.66
C SER A 145 -5.52 -20.77 0.32
N GLU A 146 -4.46 -21.16 -0.35
CA GLU A 146 -4.17 -20.88 -1.74
C GLU A 146 -5.21 -21.50 -2.70
N ALA A 147 -5.14 -21.15 -3.99
CA ALA A 147 -5.96 -21.79 -5.00
C ALA A 147 -5.60 -23.28 -5.10
N GLN A 148 -6.59 -24.16 -4.96
CA GLN A 148 -6.37 -25.61 -4.97
C GLN A 148 -7.60 -26.39 -5.53
N PRO A 149 -7.46 -27.16 -6.63
CA PRO A 149 -6.28 -27.23 -7.47
C PRO A 149 -6.05 -25.88 -8.17
N GLY A 150 -4.84 -25.71 -8.67
CA GLY A 150 -4.40 -24.51 -9.34
C GLY A 150 -4.92 -24.30 -10.77
N VAL A 151 -4.42 -23.26 -11.43
CA VAL A 151 -4.65 -22.94 -12.86
C VAL A 151 -4.28 -24.11 -13.78
N ASP A 152 -3.27 -24.90 -13.40
CA ASP A 152 -2.80 -26.07 -14.13
C ASP A 152 -3.52 -27.37 -13.73
N CYS A 153 -4.49 -27.29 -12.82
CA CYS A 153 -5.21 -28.40 -12.23
C CYS A 153 -4.35 -29.39 -11.43
N ASP A 154 -3.14 -28.99 -11.01
CA ASP A 154 -2.31 -29.70 -10.04
C ASP A 154 -2.57 -29.13 -8.63
N PRO A 155 -2.68 -29.97 -7.59
CA PRO A 155 -2.69 -29.47 -6.21
C PRO A 155 -1.32 -29.02 -5.70
N ARG A 156 -0.23 -29.24 -6.45
CA ARG A 156 1.14 -28.87 -6.02
C ARG A 156 1.54 -27.47 -6.47
N LEU A 157 2.12 -26.74 -5.52
CA LEU A 157 2.69 -25.43 -5.73
C LEU A 157 4.10 -25.53 -6.31
N TYR A 158 4.55 -24.50 -7.01
CA TYR A 158 5.86 -24.45 -7.63
C TYR A 158 6.76 -23.49 -6.86
N VAL A 159 7.82 -24.03 -6.27
CA VAL A 159 8.91 -23.24 -5.69
C VAL A 159 10.04 -23.18 -6.72
N LEU A 160 10.15 -22.06 -7.42
CA LEU A 160 11.11 -21.87 -8.51
C LEU A 160 12.37 -21.17 -8.03
N HIS A 161 13.52 -21.81 -8.14
CA HIS A 161 14.81 -21.25 -7.76
C HIS A 161 15.49 -20.66 -8.99
N ALA A 162 15.62 -19.33 -9.03
CA ALA A 162 16.11 -18.59 -10.18
C ALA A 162 17.16 -17.55 -9.81
N SER A 163 18.00 -17.21 -10.77
CA SER A 163 18.92 -16.08 -10.74
C SER A 163 18.40 -14.96 -11.64
N GLY A 164 18.95 -13.75 -11.47
CA GLY A 164 18.56 -12.61 -12.31
C GLY A 164 17.18 -12.02 -11.99
N ILE A 165 16.61 -12.34 -10.82
CA ILE A 165 15.30 -11.83 -10.37
C ILE A 165 15.36 -10.44 -9.70
N GLY A 166 16.54 -9.84 -9.62
CA GLY A 166 16.81 -8.63 -8.82
C GLY A 166 17.65 -8.95 -7.58
N LEU A 167 18.46 -8.00 -7.13
CA LEU A 167 19.28 -8.08 -5.92
C LEU A 167 18.57 -7.49 -4.70
N SER A 168 17.50 -6.70 -4.91
CA SER A 168 16.72 -6.11 -3.82
C SER A 168 15.74 -7.08 -3.15
N VAL A 169 15.46 -8.24 -3.77
CA VAL A 169 14.48 -9.23 -3.29
C VAL A 169 15.08 -10.59 -2.97
N GLY A 170 14.55 -11.25 -1.93
CA GLY A 170 14.87 -12.64 -1.58
C GLY A 170 14.00 -13.67 -2.30
N GLY A 171 12.83 -13.25 -2.75
CA GLY A 171 11.85 -14.01 -3.51
C GLY A 171 10.73 -13.06 -3.97
N TYR A 172 9.77 -13.58 -4.72
CA TYR A 172 8.49 -12.91 -4.95
C TYR A 172 7.41 -13.91 -5.37
N PHE A 173 6.16 -13.60 -5.02
CA PHE A 173 4.96 -14.18 -5.60
C PHE A 173 4.49 -13.35 -6.79
N SER A 174 4.03 -14.00 -7.88
CA SER A 174 3.50 -13.32 -9.06
C SER A 174 2.09 -13.83 -9.35
N SER A 175 1.08 -13.01 -9.09
CA SER A 175 -0.32 -13.40 -9.33
C SER A 175 -0.67 -13.66 -10.80
N PRO A 176 -0.07 -13.01 -11.81
CA PRO A 176 -0.34 -13.33 -13.22
C PRO A 176 -0.06 -14.79 -13.62
N ASP A 177 0.84 -15.48 -12.90
CA ASP A 177 1.16 -16.89 -13.16
C ASP A 177 -0.01 -17.84 -12.87
N GLY A 178 -0.99 -17.40 -12.08
CA GLY A 178 -2.23 -18.13 -11.77
C GLY A 178 -3.33 -18.00 -12.84
N PHE A 179 -3.05 -17.40 -14.00
CA PHE A 179 -4.04 -17.22 -15.07
C PHE A 179 -3.72 -18.05 -16.33
N PRO A 180 -4.74 -18.44 -17.12
CA PRO A 180 -4.51 -19.02 -18.44
C PRO A 180 -3.71 -18.09 -19.34
N ARG A 181 -2.86 -18.64 -20.21
CA ARG A 181 -2.06 -17.84 -21.16
C ARG A 181 -2.86 -17.02 -22.15
N ALA A 182 -4.12 -17.39 -22.35
CA ALA A 182 -5.06 -16.60 -23.12
C ALA A 182 -5.34 -15.22 -22.46
N VAL A 183 -5.35 -15.17 -21.13
CA VAL A 183 -5.52 -13.95 -20.32
C VAL A 183 -4.19 -13.19 -20.19
N ARG A 184 -3.13 -13.90 -19.79
CA ARG A 184 -1.77 -13.38 -19.57
C ARG A 184 -0.76 -14.20 -20.37
N SER A 185 -0.31 -13.69 -21.51
CA SER A 185 0.61 -14.44 -22.39
C SER A 185 1.97 -14.78 -21.77
N ASP A 186 2.36 -14.06 -20.72
CA ASP A 186 3.56 -14.27 -19.93
C ASP A 186 3.35 -15.20 -18.72
N SER A 187 2.11 -15.58 -18.43
CA SER A 187 1.78 -16.50 -17.33
C SER A 187 2.53 -17.82 -17.45
N ASN A 188 3.09 -18.23 -16.32
CA ASN A 188 3.62 -19.57 -16.17
C ASN A 188 2.54 -20.64 -16.15
N GLU A 189 1.26 -20.32 -15.88
CA GLU A 189 0.18 -21.29 -15.62
C GLU A 189 0.60 -22.25 -14.49
N ALA A 190 0.85 -21.68 -13.31
CA ALA A 190 1.15 -22.40 -12.09
C ALA A 190 0.98 -21.51 -10.84
N GLU A 191 0.50 -22.10 -9.76
CA GLU A 191 0.50 -21.52 -8.42
C GLU A 191 1.93 -21.59 -7.90
N MET A 192 2.63 -20.46 -8.03
CA MET A 192 4.07 -20.44 -7.86
C MET A 192 4.59 -19.21 -7.14
N PHE A 193 5.74 -19.38 -6.51
CA PHE A 193 6.57 -18.27 -6.08
C PHE A 193 8.04 -18.56 -6.39
N VAL A 194 8.82 -17.49 -6.51
CA VAL A 194 10.20 -17.51 -6.97
C VAL A 194 11.13 -17.27 -5.78
N MET A 195 12.20 -18.04 -5.68
CA MET A 195 13.23 -17.92 -4.66
C MET A 195 14.55 -17.48 -5.29
N HIS A 196 15.21 -16.50 -4.69
CA HIS A 196 16.51 -16.03 -5.13
C HIS A 196 17.57 -17.13 -4.95
N ALA A 197 18.17 -17.58 -6.05
CA ALA A 197 19.12 -18.68 -6.06
C ALA A 197 20.48 -18.33 -6.71
N ALA A 198 20.74 -17.05 -6.99
CA ALA A 198 22.01 -16.60 -7.53
C ALA A 198 23.17 -16.88 -6.55
N PRO A 199 24.32 -17.38 -7.04
CA PRO A 199 25.50 -17.59 -6.20
C PRO A 199 25.97 -16.31 -5.51
N GLY A 200 26.12 -16.35 -4.18
CA GLY A 200 26.62 -15.22 -3.39
C GLY A 200 25.54 -14.35 -2.75
N TYR A 201 24.26 -14.59 -3.05
CA TYR A 201 23.15 -14.00 -2.31
C TYR A 201 22.97 -14.72 -0.96
N ASN A 202 22.94 -13.97 0.14
CA ASN A 202 22.95 -14.54 1.50
C ASN A 202 21.72 -15.43 1.82
N GLY A 203 20.56 -15.16 1.20
CA GLY A 203 19.33 -15.94 1.36
C GLY A 203 19.17 -17.13 0.40
N SER A 204 20.17 -17.42 -0.45
CA SER A 204 20.03 -18.43 -1.51
C SER A 204 20.24 -19.88 -1.07
N ASP A 205 20.71 -20.12 0.16
CA ASP A 205 20.91 -21.48 0.67
C ASP A 205 19.60 -22.04 1.26
N PRO A 206 19.03 -23.12 0.69
CA PRO A 206 17.83 -23.76 1.23
C PRO A 206 17.99 -24.28 2.66
N GLY A 207 19.21 -24.39 3.19
CA GLY A 207 19.46 -24.79 4.57
C GLY A 207 19.48 -23.62 5.56
N SER A 208 19.27 -22.39 5.10
CA SER A 208 19.35 -21.20 5.93
C SER A 208 17.98 -20.78 6.47
N THR A 209 17.96 -20.17 7.65
CA THR A 209 16.74 -19.58 8.24
C THR A 209 16.16 -18.49 7.36
N SER A 210 17.02 -17.65 6.73
CA SER A 210 16.57 -16.58 5.84
C SER A 210 15.78 -17.12 4.65
N TYR A 211 16.23 -18.23 4.05
CA TYR A 211 15.50 -18.88 2.96
C TYR A 211 14.13 -19.38 3.41
N MET A 212 14.05 -20.04 4.57
CA MET A 212 12.79 -20.55 5.10
C MET A 212 11.83 -19.43 5.49
N SER A 213 12.36 -18.30 6.01
CA SER A 213 11.63 -17.06 6.25
C SER A 213 10.96 -16.56 4.97
N THR A 214 11.73 -16.36 3.91
CA THR A 214 11.21 -15.94 2.60
C THR A 214 10.17 -16.93 2.06
N MET A 215 10.39 -18.23 2.22
CA MET A 215 9.41 -19.22 1.76
C MET A 215 8.07 -19.14 2.51
N ALA A 216 8.08 -18.82 3.81
CA ALA A 216 6.85 -18.54 4.57
C ALA A 216 6.17 -17.26 4.10
N HIS A 217 6.95 -16.21 3.86
CA HIS A 217 6.52 -14.90 3.36
C HIS A 217 5.79 -15.03 2.01
N GLU A 218 6.46 -15.60 0.99
CA GLU A 218 5.87 -15.72 -0.36
C GLU A 218 4.63 -16.62 -0.39
N PHE A 219 4.60 -17.65 0.46
CA PHE A 219 3.42 -18.50 0.55
C PHE A 219 2.23 -17.77 1.21
N GLN A 220 2.49 -16.83 2.13
CA GLN A 220 1.43 -16.00 2.67
C GLN A 220 0.81 -15.11 1.58
N HIS A 221 1.59 -14.48 0.70
CA HIS A 221 1.05 -13.69 -0.41
C HIS A 221 0.15 -14.51 -1.33
N MET A 222 0.56 -15.74 -1.67
CA MET A 222 -0.25 -16.64 -2.48
C MET A 222 -1.59 -16.98 -1.82
N ILE A 223 -1.59 -17.27 -0.51
CA ILE A 223 -2.83 -17.48 0.26
C ILE A 223 -3.68 -16.21 0.26
N SER A 224 -3.05 -15.04 0.45
CA SER A 224 -3.74 -13.75 0.49
C SER A 224 -4.46 -13.45 -0.81
N TYR A 225 -3.77 -13.59 -1.94
CA TYR A 225 -4.32 -13.32 -3.26
C TYR A 225 -5.60 -14.14 -3.54
N ASN A 226 -5.64 -15.39 -3.09
CA ASN A 226 -6.82 -16.25 -3.24
C ASN A 226 -7.97 -15.88 -2.29
N ASN A 227 -7.67 -15.47 -1.05
CA ASN A 227 -8.71 -15.31 -0.01
C ASN A 227 -9.21 -13.88 0.16
N THR A 228 -8.36 -12.90 -0.10
CA THR A 228 -8.48 -11.54 0.40
C THR A 228 -8.26 -10.56 -0.74
N HIS A 229 -9.14 -9.57 -0.85
CA HIS A 229 -8.87 -8.34 -1.58
C HIS A 229 -8.05 -7.44 -0.66
N ALA A 230 -6.73 -7.50 -0.82
CA ALA A 230 -5.81 -6.68 -0.04
C ALA A 230 -5.64 -5.33 -0.74
N GLY A 231 -6.54 -4.40 -0.46
CA GLY A 231 -6.48 -3.04 -1.03
C GLY A 231 -5.39 -2.14 -0.42
N ASN A 232 -4.54 -2.67 0.48
CA ASN A 232 -3.46 -1.93 1.15
C ASN A 232 -2.19 -2.78 1.32
N LEU A 233 -1.16 -2.45 0.57
CA LEU A 233 0.13 -3.15 0.57
C LEU A 233 0.80 -3.20 1.96
N TRP A 234 0.72 -2.14 2.76
CA TRP A 234 1.35 -2.13 4.09
C TRP A 234 0.78 -3.20 5.05
N LEU A 235 -0.52 -3.53 4.93
CA LEU A 235 -1.13 -4.61 5.70
C LEU A 235 -0.77 -5.98 5.11
N GLU A 236 -0.62 -6.08 3.79
CA GLU A 236 -0.21 -7.30 3.11
C GLU A 236 1.22 -7.69 3.50
N GLU A 237 2.17 -6.77 3.35
CA GLU A 237 3.58 -6.99 3.71
C GLU A 237 3.76 -7.24 5.20
N GLY A 238 3.02 -6.51 6.04
CA GLY A 238 3.02 -6.78 7.49
C GLY A 238 2.48 -8.16 7.85
N ALA A 239 1.49 -8.68 7.10
CA ALA A 239 0.96 -10.03 7.29
C ALA A 239 1.97 -11.09 6.81
N ALA A 240 2.68 -10.82 5.72
CA ALA A 240 3.75 -11.66 5.20
C ALA A 240 4.89 -11.79 6.23
N GLN A 241 5.32 -10.69 6.85
CA GLN A 241 6.30 -10.71 7.93
C GLN A 241 5.77 -11.36 9.22
N LEU A 242 4.48 -11.20 9.54
CA LEU A 242 3.87 -11.95 10.64
C LEU A 242 3.94 -13.47 10.38
N SER A 243 3.79 -13.91 9.13
CA SER A 243 3.91 -15.34 8.77
C SER A 243 5.30 -15.90 9.07
N GLU A 244 6.36 -15.10 8.87
CA GLU A 244 7.74 -15.48 9.23
C GLU A 244 7.84 -15.74 10.74
N ARG A 245 7.35 -14.79 11.55
CA ARG A 245 7.33 -14.89 13.02
C ARG A 245 6.54 -16.11 13.49
N LEU A 246 5.36 -16.36 12.91
CA LEU A 246 4.50 -17.49 13.28
C LEU A 246 5.15 -18.85 13.00
N ASN A 247 6.03 -18.92 11.99
CA ASN A 247 6.80 -20.12 11.69
C ASN A 247 8.12 -20.23 12.47
N GLY A 248 8.38 -19.30 13.40
CA GLY A 248 9.57 -19.32 14.24
C GLY A 248 10.83 -18.78 13.55
N TYR A 249 10.68 -18.14 12.39
CA TYR A 249 11.75 -17.39 11.75
C TYR A 249 11.69 -15.97 12.30
N ALA A 250 12.56 -15.71 13.27
CA ALA A 250 12.52 -14.46 14.02
C ALA A 250 12.91 -13.26 13.16
N ASP A 251 12.24 -12.16 13.48
CA ASP A 251 12.35 -10.76 13.07
C ASP A 251 13.58 -10.43 12.23
N SER A 252 13.35 -9.91 11.03
CA SER A 252 14.39 -9.15 10.33
C SER A 252 14.73 -7.93 11.19
N ILE A 253 15.70 -8.09 12.10
CA ILE A 253 16.21 -7.05 13.01
C ILE A 253 16.49 -5.77 12.22
N GLY A 254 16.92 -5.90 10.96
CA GLY A 254 17.11 -4.79 10.02
C GLY A 254 15.86 -3.93 9.85
N THR A 255 14.72 -4.53 9.44
CA THR A 255 13.48 -3.77 9.19
C THR A 255 12.96 -3.05 10.43
N THR A 256 12.96 -3.72 11.59
CA THR A 256 12.56 -3.09 12.87
C THR A 256 13.52 -1.99 13.32
N PHE A 257 14.81 -2.12 13.01
CA PHE A 257 15.82 -1.09 13.28
C PHE A 257 15.66 0.12 12.37
N ASP A 258 15.37 -0.10 11.09
CA ASP A 258 15.19 0.96 10.12
C ASP A 258 13.93 1.79 10.45
N PHE A 259 12.83 1.13 10.83
CA PHE A 259 11.65 1.84 11.33
C PHE A 259 11.92 2.58 12.64
N ALA A 260 12.60 1.94 13.61
CA ALA A 260 12.97 2.62 14.85
C ALA A 260 13.88 3.83 14.61
N SER A 261 14.68 3.80 13.54
CA SER A 261 15.54 4.91 13.13
C SER A 261 14.77 6.04 12.46
N ALA A 262 13.63 5.74 11.84
CA ALA A 262 12.76 6.66 11.11
C ALA A 262 11.27 6.50 11.52
N PRO A 263 10.89 6.77 12.77
CA PRO A 263 9.51 6.62 13.23
C PRO A 263 8.52 7.58 12.55
N GLU A 264 9.01 8.54 11.77
CA GLU A 264 8.24 9.39 10.86
C GLU A 264 7.71 8.67 9.60
N THR A 265 8.09 7.41 9.36
CA THR A 265 7.54 6.58 8.29
C THR A 265 6.02 6.46 8.46
N GLN A 266 5.27 6.82 7.41
CA GLN A 266 3.82 6.70 7.39
C GLN A 266 3.41 5.24 7.38
N LEU A 267 2.65 4.82 8.40
CA LEU A 267 2.24 3.42 8.57
C LEU A 267 1.35 2.92 7.43
N ASN A 268 0.40 3.74 6.98
CA ASN A 268 -0.68 3.30 6.11
C ASN A 268 -0.43 3.58 4.61
N THR A 269 0.83 3.54 4.19
CA THR A 269 1.25 3.67 2.78
C THR A 269 2.48 2.82 2.49
N TRP A 270 2.79 2.67 1.22
CA TRP A 270 4.05 2.14 0.73
C TRP A 270 4.77 3.17 -0.15
N SER A 271 6.09 3.05 -0.36
CA SER A 271 6.86 3.99 -1.20
C SER A 271 7.27 3.38 -2.55
N GLU A 272 7.51 4.22 -3.56
CA GLU A 272 8.04 3.86 -4.91
C GLU A 272 9.38 3.16 -4.91
N SER A 273 10.09 3.28 -3.80
CA SER A 273 11.48 2.95 -3.79
C SER A 273 11.70 1.44 -3.92
N SER A 274 12.85 1.04 -4.45
CA SER A 274 13.21 -0.37 -4.55
C SER A 274 13.02 -1.10 -3.22
N ALA A 275 12.79 -2.42 -3.22
CA ALA A 275 12.49 -3.19 -2.01
C ALA A 275 13.45 -2.92 -0.82
N GLY A 276 14.70 -2.53 -1.07
CA GLY A 276 15.68 -2.16 -0.05
C GLY A 276 15.46 -0.80 0.64
N GLU A 277 14.79 0.15 -0.01
CA GLU A 277 14.47 1.47 0.54
C GLU A 277 13.13 1.46 1.31
N ASN A 278 12.30 0.44 1.11
CA ASN A 278 11.05 0.20 1.86
C ASN A 278 11.25 -0.49 3.24
N SER A 279 12.48 -0.71 3.69
CA SER A 279 12.79 -1.46 4.93
C SER A 279 12.07 -0.92 6.18
N ALA A 280 11.92 0.40 6.30
CA ALA A 280 11.17 1.01 7.40
C ALA A 280 9.65 0.78 7.31
N HIS A 281 9.09 0.70 6.09
CA HIS A 281 7.67 0.36 5.89
C HIS A 281 7.39 -1.09 6.29
N TYR A 282 8.28 -2.03 5.92
CA TYR A 282 8.26 -3.40 6.43
C TYR A 282 8.27 -3.39 7.97
N GLY A 283 9.24 -2.71 8.58
CA GLY A 283 9.32 -2.60 10.04
C GLY A 283 8.02 -2.10 10.68
N ALA A 284 7.41 -1.04 10.12
CA ALA A 284 6.15 -0.49 10.60
C ALA A 284 4.99 -1.49 10.49
N GLY A 285 4.82 -2.13 9.32
CA GLY A 285 3.75 -3.09 9.05
C GLY A 285 3.86 -4.33 9.94
N TYR A 286 5.07 -4.92 10.03
CA TYR A 286 5.34 -6.05 10.92
C TYR A 286 5.01 -5.73 12.38
N LEU A 287 5.45 -4.57 12.86
CA LEU A 287 5.23 -4.17 14.24
C LEU A 287 3.77 -3.88 14.53
N PHE A 288 3.02 -3.33 13.59
CA PHE A 288 1.59 -3.12 13.76
C PHE A 288 0.84 -4.44 13.88
N TRP A 289 1.09 -5.43 13.01
CA TRP A 289 0.50 -6.76 13.11
C TRP A 289 0.90 -7.48 14.39
N SER A 290 2.15 -7.34 14.79
CA SER A 290 2.66 -7.93 16.01
C SER A 290 2.09 -7.31 17.27
N TYR A 291 1.94 -5.97 17.28
CA TYR A 291 1.26 -5.24 18.33
C TYR A 291 -0.21 -5.65 18.42
N PHE A 292 -0.88 -5.79 17.27
CA PHE A 292 -2.26 -6.25 17.20
C PHE A 292 -2.40 -7.66 17.79
N TYR A 293 -1.49 -8.57 17.44
CA TYR A 293 -1.41 -9.91 18.00
C TYR A 293 -1.18 -9.90 19.52
N ASP A 294 -0.18 -9.15 20.00
CA ASP A 294 0.17 -9.09 21.42
C ASP A 294 -0.92 -8.39 22.27
N ARG A 295 -1.70 -7.48 21.67
CA ARG A 295 -2.75 -6.70 22.33
C ARG A 295 -4.10 -7.40 22.34
N PHE A 296 -4.53 -7.98 21.23
CA PHE A 296 -5.88 -8.53 21.06
C PHE A 296 -5.91 -10.06 20.96
N GLY A 297 -4.75 -10.70 20.78
CA GLY A 297 -4.61 -12.15 20.76
C GLY A 297 -4.85 -12.79 19.40
N GLU A 298 -4.38 -14.03 19.29
CA GLU A 298 -4.35 -14.82 18.06
C GLU A 298 -5.72 -14.94 17.37
N ASP A 299 -6.80 -15.18 18.12
CA ASP A 299 -8.13 -15.41 17.55
C ASP A 299 -8.66 -14.17 16.81
N VAL A 300 -8.43 -12.97 17.36
CA VAL A 300 -8.84 -11.71 16.72
C VAL A 300 -7.94 -11.44 15.52
N THR A 301 -6.64 -11.71 15.63
CA THR A 301 -5.68 -11.55 14.52
C THR A 301 -6.00 -12.46 13.33
N LYS A 302 -6.37 -13.72 13.59
CA LYS A 302 -6.80 -14.66 12.54
C LYS A 302 -8.03 -14.18 11.79
N LYS A 303 -9.01 -13.59 12.49
CA LYS A 303 -10.22 -13.03 11.86
C LYS A 303 -9.91 -11.90 10.88
N LEU A 304 -8.93 -11.06 11.21
CA LEU A 304 -8.42 -10.05 10.28
C LEU A 304 -7.65 -10.67 9.13
N ALA A 305 -6.72 -11.59 9.42
CA ALA A 305 -5.88 -12.25 8.42
C ALA A 305 -6.69 -13.00 7.36
N GLN A 306 -7.82 -13.61 7.75
CA GLN A 306 -8.71 -14.37 6.88
C GLN A 306 -9.90 -13.56 6.34
N ASN A 307 -9.95 -12.25 6.62
CA ASN A 307 -11.02 -11.39 6.12
C ASN A 307 -10.96 -11.30 4.59
N LYS A 308 -12.13 -11.15 3.96
CA LYS A 308 -12.24 -10.94 2.51
C LYS A 308 -11.69 -9.60 2.06
N GLU A 309 -11.61 -8.64 2.96
CA GLU A 309 -10.99 -7.33 2.76
C GLU A 309 -9.83 -7.16 3.73
N ARG A 310 -8.76 -6.47 3.30
CA ARG A 310 -7.64 -6.11 4.19
C ARG A 310 -7.34 -4.62 4.06
N ASP A 311 -8.13 -3.86 4.79
CA ASP A 311 -8.03 -2.42 4.94
C ASP A 311 -8.34 -1.97 6.38
N ILE A 312 -8.24 -0.67 6.65
CA ILE A 312 -8.55 -0.09 7.96
C ILE A 312 -10.03 -0.33 8.33
N GLY A 313 -10.95 -0.31 7.36
CA GLY A 313 -12.37 -0.56 7.59
C GLY A 313 -12.63 -1.98 8.10
N ALA A 314 -12.04 -2.99 7.45
CA ALA A 314 -12.08 -4.38 7.83
C ALA A 314 -11.46 -4.61 9.21
N PHE A 315 -10.32 -3.98 9.49
CA PHE A 315 -9.67 -3.97 10.80
C PHE A 315 -10.62 -3.47 11.90
N MET A 316 -11.20 -2.28 11.71
CA MET A 316 -12.10 -1.67 12.70
C MET A 316 -13.38 -2.50 12.86
N LYS A 317 -13.89 -3.07 11.77
CA LYS A 317 -15.05 -3.95 11.79
C LYS A 317 -14.78 -5.22 12.61
N VAL A 318 -13.63 -5.87 12.43
CA VAL A 318 -13.26 -7.08 13.20
C VAL A 318 -13.21 -6.75 14.69
N LEU A 319 -12.58 -5.64 15.09
CA LEU A 319 -12.56 -5.22 16.48
C LEU A 319 -13.96 -4.97 17.06
N ALA A 320 -14.84 -4.32 16.29
CA ALA A 320 -16.21 -4.05 16.70
C ALA A 320 -17.03 -5.35 16.84
N ASP A 321 -16.90 -6.29 15.90
CA ASP A 321 -17.60 -7.58 15.94
C ASP A 321 -17.15 -8.43 17.16
N GLU A 322 -15.90 -8.31 17.57
CA GLU A 322 -15.35 -8.97 18.77
C GLU A 322 -15.68 -8.24 20.07
N GLY A 323 -16.41 -7.11 20.01
CA GLY A 323 -16.79 -6.34 21.18
C GLY A 323 -15.62 -5.63 21.87
N VAL A 324 -14.53 -5.38 21.14
CA VAL A 324 -13.39 -4.63 21.66
C VAL A 324 -13.77 -3.16 21.80
N THR A 325 -13.69 -2.64 23.02
CA THR A 325 -13.99 -1.24 23.34
C THR A 325 -12.78 -0.52 23.91
N ASN A 326 -12.70 0.78 23.65
CA ASN A 326 -11.73 1.67 24.27
C ASN A 326 -11.98 1.73 25.79
N PRO A 327 -11.03 1.30 26.63
CA PRO A 327 -11.25 1.25 28.07
C PRO A 327 -11.31 2.65 28.71
N ASP A 328 -10.80 3.69 28.03
CA ASP A 328 -10.84 5.07 28.53
C ASP A 328 -12.24 5.70 28.34
N THR A 329 -12.95 5.33 27.26
CA THR A 329 -14.23 5.94 26.86
C THR A 329 -15.42 4.99 26.94
N ASN A 330 -15.16 3.68 27.05
CA ASN A 330 -16.15 2.61 26.96
C ASN A 330 -16.97 2.64 25.65
N ALA A 331 -16.36 3.11 24.56
CA ALA A 331 -16.93 3.16 23.21
C ALA A 331 -16.12 2.28 22.23
N ALA A 332 -16.59 2.12 20.99
CA ALA A 332 -15.78 1.50 19.94
C ALA A 332 -14.51 2.33 19.70
N PHE A 333 -13.38 1.67 19.45
CA PHE A 333 -12.15 2.36 19.06
C PHE A 333 -12.32 3.08 17.72
N SER A 334 -11.58 4.17 17.51
CA SER A 334 -11.22 4.63 16.18
C SER A 334 -9.83 4.08 15.77
N PHE A 335 -9.51 4.13 14.48
CA PHE A 335 -8.17 3.71 14.03
C PHE A 335 -7.07 4.64 14.57
N GLU A 336 -7.36 5.94 14.65
CA GLU A 336 -6.45 6.95 15.20
C GLU A 336 -6.14 6.69 16.67
N GLU A 337 -7.10 6.19 17.46
CA GLU A 337 -6.88 5.79 18.85
C GLU A 337 -6.00 4.54 18.97
N ILE A 338 -6.21 3.54 18.10
CA ILE A 338 -5.34 2.35 18.05
C ILE A 338 -3.93 2.73 17.64
N PHE A 339 -3.79 3.57 16.62
CA PHE A 339 -2.50 4.09 16.18
C PHE A 339 -1.81 4.92 17.28
N ALA A 340 -2.56 5.76 17.99
CA ALA A 340 -2.02 6.53 19.12
C ALA A 340 -1.44 5.60 20.19
N ASP A 341 -2.13 4.51 20.53
CA ASP A 341 -1.63 3.52 21.48
C ASP A 341 -0.40 2.75 20.92
N PHE A 342 -0.41 2.44 19.62
CA PHE A 342 0.72 1.80 18.92
C PHE A 342 1.98 2.67 18.93
N ALA A 343 1.87 3.98 18.70
CA ALA A 343 2.97 4.92 18.80
C ALA A 343 3.58 4.93 20.22
N ILE A 344 2.75 4.85 21.26
CA ILE A 344 3.27 4.71 22.63
C ILE A 344 3.95 3.35 22.83
N ALA A 345 3.37 2.25 22.33
CA ALA A 345 3.98 0.92 22.42
C ALA A 345 5.34 0.84 21.73
N ASN A 346 5.50 1.50 20.57
CA ASN A 346 6.76 1.64 19.85
C ASN A 346 7.86 2.26 20.72
N PHE A 347 7.55 3.36 21.41
CA PHE A 347 8.53 4.01 22.28
C PHE A 347 8.80 3.20 23.55
N MET A 348 7.76 2.62 24.15
CA MET A 348 7.84 1.90 25.42
C MET A 348 8.52 0.53 25.28
N ASN A 349 8.52 -0.07 24.08
CA ASN A 349 9.04 -1.41 23.82
C ASN A 349 8.40 -2.42 24.81
N GLN A 350 9.19 -3.11 25.65
CA GLN A 350 8.69 -4.05 26.67
C GLN A 350 8.38 -3.38 28.01
N THR A 351 8.65 -2.09 28.14
CA THR A 351 8.45 -1.34 29.39
C THR A 351 6.98 -1.02 29.56
N LYS A 352 6.43 -1.27 30.75
CA LYS A 352 5.00 -1.07 31.02
C LYS A 352 4.69 0.33 31.55
N ILE A 353 3.56 0.87 31.07
CA ILE A 353 2.85 2.00 31.70
C ILE A 353 1.75 1.47 32.64
N GLU A 354 1.00 0.44 32.20
CA GLU A 354 -0.08 -0.18 32.98
C GLU A 354 0.40 -1.48 33.64
N GLU A 355 -0.11 -1.80 34.83
CA GLU A 355 0.28 -3.02 35.56
C GLU A 355 -0.14 -4.31 34.83
N THR A 356 -1.26 -4.27 34.11
CA THR A 356 -1.86 -5.41 33.41
C THR A 356 -2.10 -5.11 31.94
N GLY A 357 -1.91 -6.10 31.07
CA GLY A 357 -2.10 -5.96 29.63
C GLY A 357 -0.86 -5.48 28.89
N ASN A 358 -1.04 -5.29 27.57
CA ASN A 358 -0.02 -4.87 26.60
C ASN A 358 -0.53 -3.72 25.71
N ARG A 359 -1.39 -2.84 26.27
CA ARG A 359 -1.96 -1.73 25.50
C ARG A 359 -0.87 -0.77 25.00
N TYR A 360 0.17 -0.56 25.80
CA TYR A 360 1.24 0.41 25.53
C TYR A 360 2.63 -0.22 25.50
N ASN A 361 2.74 -1.52 25.25
CA ASN A 361 4.01 -2.23 25.21
C ASN A 361 3.88 -3.53 24.39
N TYR A 362 4.99 -4.04 23.89
CA TYR A 362 5.07 -5.37 23.31
C TYR A 362 5.19 -6.43 24.40
N ALA A 363 4.65 -7.62 24.14
CA ALA A 363 4.74 -8.76 25.06
C ALA A 363 6.01 -9.57 24.83
N SER A 364 6.40 -9.73 23.56
CA SER A 364 7.46 -10.68 23.17
C SER A 364 8.45 -10.14 22.16
N ILE A 365 8.20 -8.97 21.57
CA ILE A 365 9.16 -8.28 20.70
C ILE A 365 10.08 -7.41 21.54
N ASP A 366 11.37 -7.42 21.22
CA ASP A 366 12.36 -6.50 21.75
C ASP A 366 12.81 -5.54 20.64
N LEU A 367 12.42 -4.28 20.76
CA LEU A 367 12.66 -3.25 19.77
C LEU A 367 13.93 -2.43 20.03
N PRO A 368 14.66 -2.02 18.97
CA PRO A 368 15.55 -0.88 19.06
C PRO A 368 14.80 0.36 19.56
N VAL A 369 15.49 1.23 20.30
CA VAL A 369 14.90 2.47 20.82
C VAL A 369 14.53 3.38 19.66
N MET A 370 13.28 3.89 19.67
CA MET A 370 12.79 4.85 18.69
C MET A 370 13.62 6.14 18.70
N THR A 371 14.07 6.59 17.53
CA THR A 371 14.78 7.85 17.36
C THR A 371 13.92 9.02 17.82
N THR A 372 14.52 9.91 18.61
CA THR A 372 13.89 11.16 19.04
C THR A 372 14.29 12.29 18.10
N ARG A 373 13.32 13.13 17.71
CA ARG A 373 13.55 14.35 16.94
C ARG A 373 14.40 15.37 17.69
N GLY A 374 14.30 15.39 19.02
CA GLY A 374 15.16 16.22 19.87
C GLY A 374 15.04 15.87 21.35
N SER A 375 16.08 16.21 22.11
CA SER A 375 16.07 16.17 23.59
C SER A 375 16.37 17.58 24.09
N PHE A 376 15.42 18.18 24.81
CA PHE A 376 15.46 19.55 25.26
C PHE A 376 15.43 19.66 26.78
N SER A 377 16.05 20.70 27.31
CA SER A 377 16.15 20.98 28.73
C SER A 377 16.03 22.48 29.05
N ASN A 378 16.21 22.87 30.31
CA ASN A 378 16.13 24.28 30.74
C ASN A 378 16.99 25.25 29.92
N VAL A 379 18.10 24.79 29.32
CA VAL A 379 18.98 25.65 28.51
C VAL A 379 18.41 25.92 27.11
N ASP A 380 17.45 25.12 26.68
CA ASP A 380 16.79 25.20 25.38
C ASP A 380 15.46 25.97 25.46
N TYR A 381 14.96 26.22 26.68
CA TYR A 381 13.69 26.92 26.90
C TYR A 381 13.90 28.45 27.00
N PRO A 382 13.03 29.27 26.36
CA PRO A 382 11.86 28.86 25.59
C PRO A 382 12.21 28.29 24.21
N LEU A 383 11.52 27.21 23.84
CA LEU A 383 11.61 26.55 22.53
C LEU A 383 10.45 27.02 21.64
N ASP A 384 10.74 27.26 20.37
CA ASP A 384 9.75 27.46 19.31
C ASP A 384 10.24 26.75 18.04
N SER A 385 9.50 25.75 17.59
CA SER A 385 9.86 24.88 16.47
C SER A 385 8.66 24.68 15.55
N SER A 386 8.90 24.72 14.24
CA SER A 386 7.90 24.39 13.21
C SER A 386 8.42 23.23 12.39
N GLU A 387 7.57 22.24 12.15
CA GLU A 387 7.93 20.98 11.51
C GLU A 387 6.80 20.50 10.59
N THR A 388 7.13 19.58 9.69
CA THR A 388 6.17 18.77 8.93
C THR A 388 6.38 17.30 9.24
N LEU A 389 5.33 16.49 9.10
CA LEU A 389 5.35 15.06 9.41
C LEU A 389 4.36 14.30 8.52
N ASN A 390 4.74 13.12 8.05
CA ASN A 390 3.86 12.24 7.29
C ASN A 390 2.70 11.75 8.17
N GLN A 391 1.52 11.55 7.57
CA GLN A 391 0.36 10.98 8.28
C GLN A 391 0.73 9.64 8.91
N PHE A 392 0.23 9.34 10.11
CA PHE A 392 0.55 8.10 10.82
C PHE A 392 2.06 7.81 11.00
N GLY A 393 2.90 8.85 10.91
CA GLY A 393 4.26 8.87 11.44
C GLY A 393 4.27 9.51 12.83
N THR A 394 5.38 9.38 13.56
CA THR A 394 5.52 9.94 14.91
C THR A 394 6.84 10.65 15.11
N HIS A 395 6.79 11.92 15.52
CA HIS A 395 7.93 12.59 16.12
C HIS A 395 7.92 12.39 17.64
N TYR A 396 9.03 11.88 18.19
CA TYR A 396 9.27 11.81 19.63
C TYR A 396 10.22 12.92 20.08
N TYR A 397 9.87 13.64 21.14
CA TYR A 397 10.74 14.62 21.78
C TYR A 397 10.94 14.27 23.25
N GLU A 398 12.18 14.30 23.73
CA GLU A 398 12.44 14.25 25.17
C GLU A 398 12.47 15.67 25.75
N LEU A 399 11.70 15.90 26.81
CA LEU A 399 11.67 17.14 27.56
C LEU A 399 12.13 16.87 28.99
N LYS A 400 13.06 17.69 29.48
CA LYS A 400 13.61 17.66 30.84
C LYS A 400 13.61 19.07 31.41
N GLY A 401 13.60 19.21 32.73
CA GLY A 401 13.63 20.55 33.31
C GLY A 401 13.92 20.58 34.81
N GLU A 402 13.89 21.78 35.36
CA GLU A 402 14.01 22.05 36.80
C GLU A 402 12.82 22.86 37.35
N SER A 403 11.98 23.42 36.47
CA SER A 403 10.81 24.22 36.82
C SER A 403 9.59 23.81 36.00
N GLU A 404 8.41 24.33 36.38
CA GLU A 404 7.21 24.22 35.55
C GLU A 404 7.45 24.88 34.18
N VAL A 405 7.01 24.20 33.11
CA VAL A 405 6.98 24.72 31.73
C VAL A 405 5.59 24.56 31.13
N GLU A 406 5.23 25.44 30.21
CA GLU A 406 4.01 25.31 29.40
C GLU A 406 4.35 24.80 27.99
N LEU A 407 3.82 23.63 27.65
CA LEU A 407 3.86 23.05 26.32
C LEU A 407 2.63 23.51 25.54
N SER A 408 2.81 24.15 24.38
CA SER A 408 1.74 24.49 23.44
C SER A 408 2.00 23.85 22.08
N PHE A 409 0.95 23.27 21.50
CA PHE A 409 0.94 22.66 20.18
C PHE A 409 -0.09 23.37 19.30
N THR A 410 0.28 23.64 18.05
CA THR A 410 -0.63 24.14 17.01
C THR A 410 -0.36 23.38 15.72
N GLY A 411 -1.30 22.55 15.28
CA GLY A 411 -1.26 21.83 14.02
C GLY A 411 -2.12 22.49 12.93
N SER A 412 -1.81 22.19 11.68
CA SER A 412 -2.70 22.43 10.54
C SER A 412 -4.05 21.74 10.75
N THR A 413 -5.13 22.35 10.25
CA THR A 413 -6.51 21.85 10.37
C THR A 413 -7.05 21.25 9.07
N VAL A 414 -6.33 21.45 7.97
CA VAL A 414 -6.61 20.87 6.65
C VAL A 414 -5.32 20.39 6.02
N VAL A 415 -5.42 19.39 5.16
CA VAL A 415 -4.31 18.81 4.38
C VAL A 415 -4.82 18.43 2.99
N PRO A 416 -4.03 18.59 1.91
CA PRO A 416 -4.46 18.16 0.59
C PRO A 416 -4.63 16.64 0.49
N LEU A 417 -5.53 16.18 -0.39
CA LEU A 417 -5.69 14.75 -0.72
C LEU A 417 -4.62 14.29 -1.72
N LEU A 418 -4.29 15.16 -2.67
CA LEU A 418 -3.38 14.96 -3.80
C LEU A 418 -2.34 16.10 -3.84
N PRO A 419 -1.09 15.82 -4.26
CA PRO A 419 0.00 16.79 -4.33
C PRO A 419 -0.13 17.75 -5.55
N MET A 420 -1.27 18.41 -5.66
CA MET A 420 -1.53 19.46 -6.65
C MET A 420 -0.84 20.76 -6.24
N ASP A 421 -0.50 21.60 -7.21
CA ASP A 421 0.10 22.90 -6.93
C ASP A 421 -0.86 23.82 -6.17
N ASP A 422 -0.33 24.71 -5.33
CA ASP A 422 -1.13 25.62 -4.48
C ASP A 422 -2.18 26.41 -5.26
N ALA A 423 -1.85 26.82 -6.49
CA ALA A 423 -2.78 27.54 -7.36
C ALA A 423 -3.97 26.65 -7.76
N ASP A 424 -3.71 25.39 -8.10
CA ASP A 424 -4.72 24.41 -8.45
C ASP A 424 -5.57 24.06 -7.23
N VAL A 425 -4.97 23.84 -6.04
CA VAL A 425 -5.71 23.62 -4.79
C VAL A 425 -6.66 24.78 -4.49
N GLN A 426 -6.20 26.03 -4.66
CA GLN A 426 -7.02 27.22 -4.40
C GLN A 426 -8.13 27.47 -5.43
N SER A 427 -7.92 27.03 -6.67
CA SER A 427 -8.91 27.14 -7.75
C SER A 427 -9.73 25.87 -7.98
N ALA A 428 -9.41 24.77 -7.30
CA ALA A 428 -10.04 23.48 -7.52
C ALA A 428 -11.54 23.60 -7.26
N GLY A 429 -12.32 23.32 -8.30
CA GLY A 429 -13.68 22.84 -8.14
C GLY A 429 -13.66 21.38 -7.65
N LYS A 430 -14.81 20.72 -7.71
CA LYS A 430 -14.82 19.27 -7.53
C LYS A 430 -14.31 18.59 -8.78
N PHE A 431 -13.66 17.45 -8.62
CA PHE A 431 -13.25 16.58 -9.72
C PHE A 431 -13.53 15.12 -9.36
N TRP A 432 -13.59 14.25 -10.37
CA TRP A 432 -13.72 12.81 -10.17
C TRP A 432 -12.34 12.20 -9.92
N TYR A 433 -12.21 11.38 -8.88
CA TYR A 433 -10.96 10.79 -8.43
C TYR A 433 -11.09 9.27 -8.31
N SER A 434 -10.14 8.52 -8.88
CA SER A 434 -10.13 7.05 -8.89
C SER A 434 -9.77 6.43 -7.54
N MET A 435 -9.18 7.21 -6.65
CA MET A 435 -8.49 6.74 -5.45
C MET A 435 -7.19 5.99 -5.74
N ARG A 436 -6.37 5.95 -4.69
CA ARG A 436 -5.21 5.08 -4.53
C ARG A 436 -5.68 3.71 -4.04
N ALA A 437 -5.25 2.64 -4.69
CA ALA A 437 -5.59 1.29 -4.29
C ALA A 437 -4.68 0.24 -4.95
N ASP A 438 -4.46 -0.88 -4.26
CA ASP A 438 -3.83 -2.09 -4.82
C ASP A 438 -4.89 -3.08 -5.31
N ALA A 439 -4.53 -3.87 -6.31
CA ALA A 439 -5.34 -4.93 -6.93
C ALA A 439 -6.77 -4.46 -7.26
N SER A 440 -6.90 -3.24 -7.78
CA SER A 440 -8.18 -2.51 -7.87
C SER A 440 -8.49 -2.08 -9.30
N ASN A 441 -9.78 -1.92 -9.59
CA ASN A 441 -10.25 -1.51 -10.90
C ASN A 441 -11.38 -0.45 -10.88
N PRO A 442 -11.16 0.75 -10.29
CA PRO A 442 -12.20 1.79 -10.20
C PRO A 442 -12.70 2.23 -11.58
N ARG A 443 -14.02 2.44 -11.71
CA ARG A 443 -14.69 2.78 -12.97
C ARG A 443 -15.64 3.96 -12.78
N LEU A 444 -15.66 4.85 -13.77
CA LEU A 444 -16.59 5.97 -13.87
C LEU A 444 -17.27 5.90 -15.23
N THR A 445 -18.54 5.49 -15.27
CA THR A 445 -19.27 5.20 -16.52
C THR A 445 -20.47 6.12 -16.72
N ARG A 446 -20.66 6.62 -17.93
CA ARG A 446 -21.85 7.41 -18.30
C ARG A 446 -22.37 7.02 -19.68
N LYS A 447 -23.68 7.09 -19.83
CA LYS A 447 -24.34 7.02 -21.14
C LYS A 447 -24.17 8.33 -21.90
N LEU A 448 -23.67 8.24 -23.12
CA LEU A 448 -23.45 9.36 -24.03
C LEU A 448 -24.35 9.21 -25.26
N ASP A 449 -25.13 10.25 -25.57
CA ASP A 449 -26.02 10.27 -26.73
C ASP A 449 -25.46 11.16 -27.84
N LEU A 450 -24.90 10.54 -28.87
CA LEU A 450 -24.39 11.18 -30.08
C LEU A 450 -25.39 11.06 -31.24
N SER A 451 -26.63 10.64 -30.98
CA SER A 451 -27.64 10.40 -32.02
C SER A 451 -28.08 11.65 -32.79
N ALA A 452 -27.78 12.85 -32.26
CA ALA A 452 -27.98 14.12 -32.94
C ALA A 452 -26.99 14.36 -34.10
N LEU A 453 -25.85 13.66 -34.11
CA LEU A 453 -24.84 13.72 -35.17
C LEU A 453 -25.16 12.69 -36.26
N ASN A 454 -24.73 12.93 -37.49
CA ASN A 454 -24.82 11.93 -38.55
C ASN A 454 -23.63 10.97 -38.47
N ALA A 455 -23.80 9.74 -38.97
CA ALA A 455 -22.71 8.78 -39.05
C ALA A 455 -21.52 9.34 -39.83
N GLY A 456 -20.34 9.36 -39.21
CA GLY A 456 -19.11 9.92 -39.77
C GLY A 456 -18.94 11.44 -39.58
N ASP A 457 -19.89 12.13 -38.93
CA ASP A 457 -19.67 13.48 -38.44
C ASP A 457 -18.57 13.48 -37.37
N LYS A 458 -17.81 14.58 -37.31
CA LYS A 458 -16.80 14.75 -36.29
C LYS A 458 -17.45 14.77 -34.90
N ALA A 459 -16.88 14.04 -33.96
CA ALA A 459 -17.18 14.15 -32.54
C ALA A 459 -15.89 14.05 -31.73
N THR A 460 -15.68 14.94 -30.76
CA THR A 460 -14.43 14.99 -30.00
C THR A 460 -14.71 15.06 -28.52
N LEU A 461 -14.13 14.13 -27.76
CA LEU A 461 -14.08 14.18 -26.31
C LEU A 461 -12.87 15.01 -25.89
N LYS A 462 -13.09 16.04 -25.07
CA LYS A 462 -12.06 16.85 -24.43
C LYS A 462 -12.23 16.79 -22.93
N PHE A 463 -11.15 16.78 -22.17
CA PHE A 463 -11.18 16.76 -20.71
C PHE A 463 -9.80 17.10 -20.14
N LYS A 464 -9.74 17.38 -18.84
CA LYS A 464 -8.50 17.45 -18.08
C LYS A 464 -8.26 16.15 -17.34
N ALA A 465 -7.00 15.73 -17.30
CA ALA A 465 -6.55 14.59 -16.50
C ALA A 465 -5.35 14.98 -15.64
N TRP A 466 -5.36 14.56 -14.38
CA TRP A 466 -4.19 14.52 -13.50
C TRP A 466 -4.00 13.08 -13.10
N TYR A 467 -2.81 12.51 -13.22
CA TYR A 467 -2.60 11.12 -12.85
C TYR A 467 -1.19 10.85 -12.38
N ARG A 468 -1.06 9.87 -11.50
CA ARG A 468 0.20 9.23 -11.14
C ARG A 468 -0.09 7.77 -10.89
N PHE A 469 0.50 6.92 -11.71
CA PHE A 469 0.40 5.46 -11.67
C PHE A 469 1.78 4.85 -11.50
N GLU A 470 1.86 3.65 -10.91
CA GLU A 470 3.10 2.85 -10.96
C GLU A 470 3.53 2.65 -12.40
N LYS A 471 4.77 3.02 -12.70
CA LYS A 471 5.28 2.92 -14.06
C LYS A 471 5.26 1.45 -14.51
N ASP A 472 4.82 1.21 -15.74
CA ASP A 472 4.80 -0.11 -16.38
C ASP A 472 3.83 -1.17 -15.81
N TYR A 473 3.22 -0.94 -14.64
CA TYR A 473 2.26 -1.86 -13.98
C TYR A 473 0.82 -1.33 -13.94
N ASP A 474 0.64 -0.09 -13.46
CA ASP A 474 -0.69 0.52 -13.29
C ASP A 474 -1.08 1.42 -14.47
N TYR A 475 -2.35 1.39 -14.86
CA TYR A 475 -2.81 2.18 -16.00
C TYR A 475 -4.20 2.80 -15.83
N GLY A 476 -4.36 4.03 -16.34
CA GLY A 476 -5.65 4.68 -16.54
C GLY A 476 -6.10 4.61 -18.00
N TYR A 477 -7.41 4.54 -18.24
CA TYR A 477 -8.00 4.37 -19.57
C TYR A 477 -9.24 5.23 -19.76
N ALA A 478 -9.46 5.67 -21.01
CA ALA A 478 -10.75 6.10 -21.51
C ALA A 478 -11.25 5.11 -22.57
N SER A 479 -12.52 4.69 -22.49
CA SER A 479 -13.07 3.68 -23.40
C SER A 479 -14.55 3.88 -23.71
N VAL A 480 -15.00 3.30 -24.82
CA VAL A 480 -16.39 3.35 -25.29
C VAL A 480 -16.94 1.94 -25.49
N SER A 481 -18.20 1.73 -25.10
CA SER A 481 -18.95 0.51 -25.38
C SER A 481 -20.23 0.78 -26.17
N GLU A 482 -20.49 -0.05 -27.18
CA GLU A 482 -21.70 -0.02 -28.01
C GLU A 482 -22.71 -1.13 -27.65
N ASP A 483 -22.33 -2.05 -26.76
CA ASP A 483 -23.08 -3.28 -26.43
C ASP A 483 -23.54 -3.36 -24.96
N GLY A 484 -23.70 -2.19 -24.33
CA GLY A 484 -24.17 -2.08 -22.96
C GLY A 484 -23.12 -2.43 -21.90
N GLY A 485 -21.83 -2.38 -22.27
CA GLY A 485 -20.71 -2.57 -21.35
C GLY A 485 -20.13 -3.98 -21.36
N THR A 486 -20.53 -4.83 -22.31
CA THR A 486 -20.01 -6.21 -22.43
C THR A 486 -18.59 -6.19 -23.00
N THR A 487 -18.35 -5.38 -24.03
CA THR A 487 -17.03 -5.13 -24.61
C THR A 487 -16.74 -3.65 -24.70
N TRP A 488 -15.45 -3.30 -24.67
CA TRP A 488 -14.99 -1.92 -24.61
C TRP A 488 -13.85 -1.68 -25.60
N THR A 489 -13.95 -0.56 -26.34
CA THR A 489 -12.90 -0.07 -27.22
C THR A 489 -12.14 1.05 -26.52
N LEU A 490 -10.84 0.87 -26.32
CA LEU A 490 -9.96 1.92 -25.78
C LEU A 490 -9.89 3.10 -26.75
N LEU A 491 -10.09 4.31 -26.22
CA LEU A 491 -9.96 5.55 -26.98
C LEU A 491 -8.49 5.95 -27.07
N LYS A 492 -8.08 6.46 -28.23
CA LYS A 492 -6.75 7.05 -28.39
C LYS A 492 -6.74 8.48 -27.85
N THR A 493 -6.19 8.66 -26.65
CA THR A 493 -6.03 9.98 -26.00
C THR A 493 -4.70 10.64 -26.39
N THR A 494 -4.50 11.90 -26.00
CA THR A 494 -3.34 12.70 -26.42
C THR A 494 -2.04 12.16 -25.81
N SER A 495 -2.05 11.81 -24.52
CA SER A 495 -0.83 11.45 -23.78
C SER A 495 -0.63 9.95 -23.52
N CYS A 496 -1.52 9.08 -24.01
CA CYS A 496 -1.39 7.65 -23.70
C CYS A 496 -0.15 6.98 -24.32
N THR A 497 0.24 5.86 -23.71
CA THR A 497 1.25 4.94 -24.23
C THR A 497 0.62 3.59 -24.59
N THR A 498 1.28 2.86 -25.50
CA THR A 498 0.98 1.46 -25.84
C THR A 498 2.12 0.52 -25.46
N GLU A 499 3.12 1.04 -24.75
CA GLU A 499 4.19 0.24 -24.18
C GLU A 499 3.63 -0.71 -23.13
N ASN A 500 4.12 -1.95 -23.13
CA ASN A 500 3.60 -3.02 -22.28
C ASN A 500 4.73 -3.96 -21.81
N PRO A 501 5.76 -3.44 -21.11
CA PRO A 501 6.91 -4.24 -20.73
C PRO A 501 6.59 -5.32 -19.69
N GLN A 502 5.54 -5.14 -18.88
CA GLN A 502 5.07 -6.08 -17.86
C GLN A 502 3.80 -6.85 -18.24
N ASN A 503 3.40 -6.80 -19.51
CA ASN A 503 2.16 -7.37 -20.03
C ASN A 503 0.86 -6.88 -19.34
N ALA A 504 0.93 -5.81 -18.53
CA ALA A 504 -0.17 -5.20 -17.79
C ALA A 504 -1.02 -4.24 -18.64
N ASN A 505 -0.43 -3.57 -19.64
CA ASN A 505 -1.15 -2.60 -20.45
C ASN A 505 -2.15 -3.26 -21.42
N LEU A 506 -3.40 -2.82 -21.38
CA LEU A 506 -4.51 -3.28 -22.23
C LEU A 506 -4.54 -2.58 -23.61
N GLY A 507 -3.82 -1.48 -23.80
CA GLY A 507 -3.76 -0.75 -25.08
C GLY A 507 -3.24 0.68 -24.92
N CYS A 508 -4.03 1.68 -25.34
CA CYS A 508 -3.71 3.09 -25.13
C CYS A 508 -4.09 3.49 -23.70
N GLY A 509 -3.12 3.48 -22.79
CA GLY A 509 -3.30 3.80 -21.37
C GLY A 509 -2.39 4.93 -20.88
N TRP A 510 -2.83 5.64 -19.85
CA TRP A 510 -2.00 6.57 -19.08
C TRP A 510 -1.18 5.80 -18.06
N ASN A 511 0.11 6.10 -17.96
CA ASN A 511 1.05 5.43 -17.05
C ASN A 511 2.06 6.44 -16.50
N GLY A 512 2.58 6.20 -15.30
CA GLY A 512 3.45 7.15 -14.62
C GLY A 512 2.74 8.46 -14.25
N PRO A 513 3.47 9.55 -13.99
CA PRO A 513 2.90 10.88 -13.70
C PRO A 513 2.49 11.64 -14.96
N SER A 514 1.40 12.41 -14.89
CA SER A 514 0.93 13.31 -15.94
C SER A 514 1.80 14.57 -16.05
N ASN A 515 2.36 14.83 -17.25
CA ASN A 515 3.18 16.02 -17.53
C ASN A 515 4.20 16.36 -16.42
N PRO A 516 5.09 15.42 -16.03
CA PRO A 516 5.93 15.58 -14.86
C PRO A 516 6.86 16.77 -15.00
N THR A 517 6.96 17.56 -13.93
CA THR A 517 7.89 18.70 -13.87
C THR A 517 8.91 18.53 -12.74
N GLY A 518 10.08 19.14 -12.93
CA GLY A 518 11.17 19.13 -11.95
C GLY A 518 11.80 17.75 -11.74
N ASP A 519 12.68 17.67 -10.75
CA ASP A 519 13.39 16.44 -10.38
C ASP A 519 12.51 15.48 -9.53
N THR A 520 11.31 15.93 -9.12
CA THR A 520 10.38 15.20 -8.24
C THR A 520 9.27 14.48 -8.99
N ASN A 521 9.25 14.55 -10.33
CA ASN A 521 8.21 13.94 -11.16
C ASN A 521 6.78 14.31 -10.69
N GLN A 522 6.59 15.56 -10.22
CA GLN A 522 5.29 16.00 -9.70
C GLN A 522 4.27 16.08 -10.84
N PRO A 523 3.07 15.47 -10.71
CA PRO A 523 2.09 15.44 -11.78
C PRO A 523 1.34 16.76 -11.86
N GLN A 524 0.92 17.09 -13.07
CA GLN A 524 0.22 18.32 -13.41
C GLN A 524 -1.03 18.00 -14.22
N TRP A 525 -2.05 18.84 -14.12
CA TRP A 525 -3.22 18.74 -14.98
C TRP A 525 -2.80 18.86 -16.46
N THR A 526 -3.30 17.96 -17.29
CA THR A 526 -3.05 17.94 -18.73
C THR A 526 -4.35 17.93 -19.51
N ASP A 527 -4.37 18.59 -20.67
CA ASP A 527 -5.52 18.60 -21.57
C ASP A 527 -5.48 17.36 -22.48
N GLU A 528 -6.52 16.54 -22.40
CA GLU A 528 -6.68 15.32 -23.19
C GLU A 528 -7.74 15.49 -24.28
N GLU A 529 -7.53 14.83 -25.41
CA GLU A 529 -8.48 14.77 -26.51
C GLU A 529 -8.58 13.35 -27.06
N ALA A 530 -9.79 12.88 -27.37
CA ALA A 530 -10.03 11.61 -28.05
C ALA A 530 -11.10 11.76 -29.14
N ASP A 531 -10.90 11.04 -30.25
CA ASP A 531 -11.84 11.00 -31.37
C ASP A 531 -13.01 10.06 -31.06
N LEU A 532 -14.24 10.57 -31.20
CA LEU A 532 -15.49 9.84 -31.04
C LEU A 532 -16.27 9.68 -32.35
N SER A 533 -15.71 10.09 -33.49
CA SER A 533 -16.43 10.21 -34.77
C SER A 533 -17.04 8.88 -35.28
N ASP A 534 -16.43 7.74 -34.93
CA ASP A 534 -16.95 6.40 -35.25
C ASP A 534 -18.25 6.05 -34.50
N TYR A 535 -18.58 6.82 -33.46
CA TYR A 535 -19.77 6.68 -32.63
C TYR A 535 -20.85 7.74 -32.93
N SER A 536 -20.60 8.68 -33.84
CA SER A 536 -21.58 9.68 -34.27
C SER A 536 -22.84 9.01 -34.82
N GLY A 537 -24.02 9.50 -34.39
CA GLY A 537 -25.31 8.91 -34.74
C GLY A 537 -25.74 7.75 -33.84
N LYS A 538 -24.97 7.42 -32.80
CA LYS A 538 -25.25 6.32 -31.87
C LYS A 538 -25.42 6.81 -30.43
N THR A 539 -25.90 5.92 -29.59
CA THR A 539 -25.87 6.09 -28.14
C THR A 539 -24.93 5.03 -27.57
N VAL A 540 -23.92 5.46 -26.81
CA VAL A 540 -22.83 4.60 -26.33
C VAL A 540 -22.63 4.78 -24.82
N LEU A 541 -21.83 3.92 -24.19
CA LEU A 541 -21.28 4.17 -22.86
C LEU A 541 -19.86 4.71 -22.99
N LEU A 542 -19.54 5.77 -22.26
CA LEU A 542 -18.20 6.28 -22.04
C LEU A 542 -17.74 5.84 -20.64
N ARG A 543 -16.50 5.39 -20.52
CA ARG A 543 -15.90 5.00 -19.24
C ARG A 543 -14.50 5.55 -19.07
N PHE A 544 -14.22 6.08 -17.88
CA PHE A 544 -12.87 6.20 -17.34
C PHE A 544 -12.62 5.05 -16.37
N GLU A 545 -11.45 4.46 -16.44
CA GLU A 545 -11.11 3.27 -15.65
C GLU A 545 -9.65 3.31 -15.22
N ALA A 546 -9.38 3.02 -13.96
CA ALA A 546 -8.04 2.76 -13.45
C ALA A 546 -7.89 1.25 -13.21
N VAL A 547 -6.74 0.68 -13.53
CA VAL A 547 -6.38 -0.72 -13.27
C VAL A 547 -5.05 -0.70 -12.52
N SER A 548 -5.03 -1.24 -11.30
CA SER A 548 -3.81 -1.42 -10.51
C SER A 548 -3.55 -2.88 -10.19
N ASP A 549 -2.27 -3.25 -10.18
CA ASP A 549 -1.85 -4.59 -9.78
C ASP A 549 -1.75 -4.72 -8.25
N ALA A 550 -1.34 -5.89 -7.74
CA ALA A 550 -1.22 -6.13 -6.30
C ALA A 550 0.07 -5.55 -5.67
N GLY A 551 0.85 -4.81 -6.45
CA GLY A 551 2.13 -4.23 -6.10
C GLY A 551 2.00 -2.81 -5.57
N VAL A 552 2.87 -1.91 -6.01
CA VAL A 552 3.05 -0.59 -5.39
C VAL A 552 2.09 0.43 -6.00
N ASN A 553 0.97 0.73 -5.34
CA ASN A 553 0.09 1.79 -5.84
C ASN A 553 0.65 3.23 -5.80
N ARG A 554 -0.02 4.09 -6.57
CA ARG A 554 0.07 5.55 -6.51
C ARG A 554 -1.28 6.21 -6.25
N GLU A 555 -1.26 7.53 -6.16
CA GLU A 555 -2.40 8.40 -6.02
C GLU A 555 -3.53 8.05 -7.00
N GLY A 556 -3.24 7.55 -8.21
CA GLY A 556 -4.26 7.17 -9.19
C GLY A 556 -4.54 8.31 -10.16
N MET A 557 -5.80 8.56 -10.50
CA MET A 557 -6.16 9.60 -11.46
C MET A 557 -7.35 10.47 -11.04
N ALA A 558 -7.30 11.73 -11.45
CA ALA A 558 -8.37 12.69 -11.39
C ALA A 558 -8.77 13.16 -12.79
N ILE A 559 -10.08 13.32 -13.01
CA ILE A 559 -10.69 13.73 -14.29
C ILE A 559 -11.62 14.91 -14.05
N ASP A 560 -11.52 15.93 -14.89
CA ASP A 560 -12.34 17.15 -14.81
C ASP A 560 -12.55 17.81 -16.19
N ASP A 561 -13.36 18.87 -16.24
CA ASP A 561 -13.56 19.75 -17.40
C ASP A 561 -13.92 19.01 -18.70
N LEU A 562 -14.83 18.01 -18.62
CA LEU A 562 -15.22 17.25 -19.81
C LEU A 562 -16.09 18.09 -20.75
N GLU A 563 -15.79 18.03 -22.04
CA GLU A 563 -16.55 18.70 -23.10
C GLU A 563 -16.66 17.81 -24.35
N ILE A 564 -17.85 17.79 -24.97
CA ILE A 564 -18.02 17.32 -26.35
C ILE A 564 -18.68 18.47 -27.13
N PRO A 565 -17.88 19.33 -27.78
CA PRO A 565 -18.37 20.58 -28.36
C PRO A 565 -19.46 20.37 -29.41
N GLU A 566 -19.37 19.29 -30.19
CA GLU A 566 -20.30 19.02 -31.30
C GLU A 566 -21.74 18.72 -30.87
N ILE A 567 -21.96 18.42 -29.58
CA ILE A 567 -23.29 18.26 -28.98
C ILE A 567 -23.53 19.23 -27.81
N GLU A 568 -22.69 20.26 -27.66
CA GLU A 568 -22.76 21.25 -26.58
C GLU A 568 -22.75 20.63 -25.16
N PHE A 569 -22.11 19.47 -25.00
CA PHE A 569 -21.99 18.78 -23.70
C PHE A 569 -20.81 19.34 -22.91
N LYS A 570 -21.03 19.62 -21.61
CA LYS A 570 -20.02 20.08 -20.64
C LYS A 570 -20.28 19.48 -19.26
N ASP A 571 -19.20 19.17 -18.54
CA ASP A 571 -19.24 18.63 -17.17
C ASP A 571 -17.99 19.08 -16.39
N SER A 572 -18.18 19.94 -15.38
CA SER A 572 -17.14 20.44 -14.46
C SER A 572 -17.13 19.70 -13.13
N ALA A 573 -17.80 18.54 -13.03
CA ALA A 573 -17.96 17.74 -11.81
C ALA A 573 -18.58 18.48 -10.59
N ASP A 574 -19.13 19.69 -10.77
CA ASP A 574 -19.91 20.40 -9.75
C ASP A 574 -21.19 19.64 -9.35
N ASP A 575 -21.77 18.88 -10.29
CA ASP A 575 -22.89 17.95 -10.11
C ASP A 575 -22.50 16.50 -10.50
N ASP A 576 -23.30 15.51 -10.06
CA ASP A 576 -23.01 14.09 -10.36
C ASP A 576 -23.17 13.75 -11.85
N ASN A 577 -23.90 14.58 -12.59
CA ASN A 577 -24.11 14.50 -14.02
C ASN A 577 -24.39 13.06 -14.52
N ALA A 578 -25.24 12.33 -13.80
CA ALA A 578 -25.66 10.96 -14.15
C ALA A 578 -24.50 9.96 -14.37
N TRP A 579 -23.31 10.24 -13.83
CA TRP A 579 -22.21 9.29 -13.78
C TRP A 579 -22.54 8.13 -12.83
N GLN A 580 -22.14 6.93 -13.24
CA GLN A 580 -22.16 5.73 -12.41
C GLN A 580 -20.72 5.50 -11.94
N ALA A 581 -20.47 5.83 -10.68
CA ALA A 581 -19.17 5.63 -10.05
C ALA A 581 -19.12 4.27 -9.33
N GLU A 582 -18.07 3.51 -9.62
CA GLU A 582 -17.68 2.29 -8.94
C GLU A 582 -16.23 2.50 -8.44
N GLY A 583 -16.06 2.83 -7.16
CA GLY A 583 -14.75 3.20 -6.58
C GLY A 583 -14.32 4.65 -6.85
N PHE A 584 -14.82 5.30 -7.91
CA PHE A 584 -14.61 6.74 -8.11
C PHE A 584 -15.37 7.58 -7.08
N VAL A 585 -14.74 8.69 -6.67
CA VAL A 585 -15.31 9.66 -5.72
C VAL A 585 -15.20 11.08 -6.28
N ARG A 586 -15.98 12.02 -5.77
CA ARG A 586 -16.04 13.39 -6.26
C ARG A 586 -15.58 14.38 -5.19
N VAL A 587 -14.41 14.96 -5.37
CA VAL A 587 -13.63 15.56 -4.27
C VAL A 587 -13.10 16.94 -4.66
N ASP A 588 -12.79 17.78 -3.66
CA ASP A 588 -12.26 19.15 -3.82
C ASP A 588 -10.78 19.28 -3.40
N ASN A 589 -10.09 18.15 -3.27
CA ASN A 589 -8.71 18.03 -2.80
C ASN A 589 -8.42 18.47 -1.35
N LEU A 590 -9.41 18.78 -0.52
CA LEU A 590 -9.17 19.22 0.87
C LEU A 590 -9.73 18.23 1.89
N MET A 591 -8.87 17.84 2.83
CA MET A 591 -9.20 16.90 3.90
C MET A 591 -9.07 17.56 5.28
N PRO A 592 -9.96 17.25 6.24
CA PRO A 592 -9.71 17.59 7.64
C PRO A 592 -8.40 16.97 8.14
N GLN A 593 -7.60 17.75 8.86
CA GLN A 593 -6.35 17.28 9.47
C GLN A 593 -6.55 16.92 10.95
N GLY A 594 -6.34 15.64 11.29
CA GLY A 594 -6.35 15.15 12.67
C GLY A 594 -4.95 15.12 13.30
N TRP A 595 -4.85 15.25 14.62
CA TRP A 595 -3.58 15.18 15.36
C TRP A 595 -3.73 14.39 16.66
N GLN A 596 -2.71 13.60 16.99
CA GLN A 596 -2.51 12.95 18.28
C GLN A 596 -1.29 13.56 18.96
N VAL A 597 -1.47 14.09 20.17
CA VAL A 597 -0.42 14.72 20.97
C VAL A 597 -0.43 14.10 22.35
N GLN A 598 0.60 13.31 22.66
CA GLN A 598 0.64 12.42 23.82
C GLN A 598 1.94 12.60 24.61
N LEU A 599 1.85 12.55 25.94
CA LEU A 599 2.97 12.70 26.86
C LEU A 599 3.14 11.41 27.67
N ILE A 600 4.29 10.76 27.54
CA ILE A 600 4.74 9.74 28.48
C ILE A 600 5.50 10.46 29.59
N VAL A 601 4.89 10.58 30.76
CA VAL A 601 5.51 11.21 31.93
C VAL A 601 6.20 10.12 32.75
N GLU A 602 7.52 10.22 32.90
CA GLU A 602 8.33 9.34 33.73
C GLU A 602 8.76 10.09 34.99
N ASN A 603 8.44 9.51 36.15
CA ASN A 603 8.79 10.07 37.45
C ASN A 603 10.13 9.50 37.94
N LYS A 604 10.76 10.20 38.88
CA LYS A 604 12.06 9.85 39.51
C LYS A 604 12.06 8.51 40.23
N ASP A 605 10.89 7.96 40.58
CA ASP A 605 10.74 6.63 41.17
C ASP A 605 10.61 5.50 40.12
N GLY A 606 10.64 5.85 38.84
CA GLY A 606 10.47 4.95 37.70
C GLY A 606 9.01 4.66 37.33
N SER A 607 8.03 5.25 38.03
CA SER A 607 6.61 5.17 37.65
C SER A 607 6.34 6.00 36.40
N ARG A 608 5.36 5.54 35.61
CA ARG A 608 5.04 6.14 34.30
C ARG A 608 3.54 6.36 34.19
N LYS A 609 3.15 7.43 33.51
CA LYS A 609 1.76 7.67 33.12
C LYS A 609 1.69 8.24 31.70
N LEU A 610 0.60 7.94 31.01
CA LEU A 610 0.28 8.54 29.72
C LEU A 610 -0.72 9.69 29.93
N GLU A 611 -0.45 10.83 29.32
CA GLU A 611 -1.37 11.96 29.23
C GLU A 611 -1.60 12.32 27.76
N ARG A 612 -2.82 12.76 27.42
CA ARG A 612 -3.16 13.22 26.06
C ARG A 612 -3.55 14.69 26.09
N VAL A 613 -3.02 15.49 25.18
CA VAL A 613 -3.36 16.91 25.07
C VAL A 613 -4.65 17.03 24.28
N ALA A 614 -5.68 17.61 24.90
CA ALA A 614 -6.93 17.90 24.21
C ALA A 614 -6.71 19.04 23.21
N LEU A 615 -7.15 18.85 21.96
CA LEU A 615 -7.01 19.82 20.90
C LEU A 615 -8.38 20.43 20.55
N THR A 616 -8.41 21.75 20.37
CA THR A 616 -9.54 22.48 19.77
C THR A 616 -9.02 23.19 18.53
N ASP A 617 -9.64 22.92 17.38
CA ASP A 617 -9.24 23.50 16.08
C ASP A 617 -7.73 23.36 15.81
N GLY A 618 -7.18 22.17 16.09
CA GLY A 618 -5.77 21.85 15.87
C GLY A 618 -4.80 22.37 16.94
N ALA A 619 -5.28 23.07 17.98
CA ALA A 619 -4.41 23.66 19.00
C ALA A 619 -4.73 23.19 20.43
N GLY A 620 -3.69 23.08 21.27
CA GLY A 620 -3.84 22.72 22.68
C GLY A 620 -2.58 23.00 23.49
N SER A 621 -2.72 23.06 24.82
CA SER A 621 -1.58 23.24 25.71
C SER A 621 -1.71 22.40 26.98
N THR A 622 -0.56 22.11 27.61
CA THR A 622 -0.48 21.44 28.91
C THR A 622 0.72 21.96 29.70
N ARG A 623 0.71 21.77 31.02
CA ARG A 623 1.80 22.17 31.91
C ARG A 623 2.54 20.96 32.43
N ILE A 624 3.86 21.05 32.48
CA ILE A 624 4.73 20.00 32.98
C ILE A 624 5.54 20.57 34.15
N ASP A 625 5.35 20.02 35.34
CA ASP A 625 6.10 20.44 36.54
C ASP A 625 7.33 19.56 36.77
N PHE A 626 8.48 19.99 36.26
CA PHE A 626 9.77 19.33 36.51
C PHE A 626 10.36 19.62 37.90
N SER A 627 9.79 20.57 38.67
CA SER A 627 10.26 20.85 40.03
C SER A 627 9.83 19.78 41.04
N GLY A 628 8.77 19.02 40.71
CA GLY A 628 8.22 17.91 41.48
C GLY A 628 8.88 16.56 41.19
N ASP A 629 8.06 15.51 41.08
CA ASP A 629 8.52 14.11 40.93
C ASP A 629 8.84 13.71 39.49
N VAL A 630 8.51 14.54 38.51
CA VAL A 630 8.78 14.26 37.08
C VAL A 630 10.29 14.27 36.82
N GLU A 631 10.81 13.20 36.22
CA GLU A 631 12.20 13.10 35.78
C GLU A 631 12.36 13.56 34.33
N ARG A 632 11.49 13.05 33.44
CA ARG A 632 11.43 13.44 32.04
C ARG A 632 10.03 13.23 31.48
N VAL A 633 9.75 13.90 30.37
CA VAL A 633 8.56 13.67 29.55
C VAL A 633 8.99 13.31 28.15
N VAL A 634 8.36 12.31 27.55
CA VAL A 634 8.47 12.03 26.12
C VAL A 634 7.17 12.48 25.46
N LEU A 635 7.27 13.47 24.58
CA LEU A 635 6.17 13.95 23.76
C LEU A 635 6.15 13.19 22.43
N ALA A 636 5.03 12.54 22.12
CA ALA A 636 4.76 11.94 20.82
C ALA A 636 3.74 12.80 20.05
N VAL A 637 4.08 13.21 18.83
CA VAL A 637 3.22 14.00 17.93
C VAL A 637 3.00 13.23 16.64
N SER A 638 1.74 13.06 16.24
CA SER A 638 1.37 12.36 15.00
C SER A 638 0.18 13.00 14.29
N PRO A 639 0.29 13.34 13.00
CA PRO A 639 -0.87 13.65 12.16
C PRO A 639 -1.60 12.35 11.77
N THR A 640 -2.93 12.39 11.57
CA THR A 640 -3.77 11.18 11.53
C THR A 640 -4.88 11.18 10.46
N THR A 641 -4.65 11.84 9.33
CA THR A 641 -5.61 11.83 8.21
C THR A 641 -5.37 10.63 7.29
N GLN A 642 -6.33 9.69 7.25
CA GLN A 642 -6.15 8.34 6.68
C GLN A 642 -5.84 8.26 5.19
N VAL A 643 -6.37 9.17 4.38
CA VAL A 643 -6.48 8.96 2.92
C VAL A 643 -5.48 9.78 2.09
N THR A 644 -4.46 10.37 2.74
CA THR A 644 -3.46 11.21 2.07
C THR A 644 -2.04 10.82 2.49
N THR A 645 -1.08 11.05 1.60
CA THR A 645 0.36 11.03 1.90
C THR A 645 0.94 12.42 2.12
N GLU A 646 0.14 13.46 1.97
CA GLU A 646 0.59 14.82 2.19
C GLU A 646 0.86 15.06 3.68
N GLN A 647 1.94 15.79 3.94
CA GLN A 647 2.43 15.99 5.30
C GLN A 647 1.57 16.99 6.07
N GLY A 648 1.30 16.68 7.33
CA GLY A 648 0.75 17.65 8.28
C GLY A 648 1.85 18.59 8.76
N SER A 649 1.55 19.89 8.85
CA SER A 649 2.44 20.89 9.46
C SER A 649 2.00 21.23 10.89
N TYR A 650 2.97 21.47 11.79
CA TYR A 650 2.68 21.91 13.16
C TYR A 650 3.77 22.81 13.73
N GLN A 651 3.43 23.48 14.83
CA GLN A 651 4.31 24.28 15.65
C GLN A 651 4.29 23.79 17.10
N LEU A 652 5.46 23.70 17.72
CA LEU A 652 5.68 23.33 19.11
C LEU A 652 6.33 24.49 19.86
N GLN A 653 5.73 24.92 20.96
CA GLN A 653 6.29 25.92 21.87
C GLN A 653 6.42 25.35 23.28
N VAL A 654 7.57 25.59 23.91
CA VAL A 654 7.81 25.28 25.34
C VAL A 654 8.29 26.55 26.01
N LYS A 655 7.60 27.02 27.05
CA LYS A 655 7.88 28.31 27.72
C LYS A 655 8.08 28.17 29.21
#